data_AF-A0A7Y5MKJ8-F1
#
_entry.id   AF-A0A7Y5MKJ8-F1
#
_cell.length_a   1.000
_cell.length_b   1.000
_cell.length_c   1.000
_cell.angle_alpha   90.00
_cell.angle_beta   90.00
_cell.angle_gamma   90.00
#
_symmetry.space_group_name_H-M   'P 1'
#
loop_
_entity.id
_entity.type
_entity.pdbx_description
1 polymer ?
#
loop_
_entity_poly.entity_id
_entity_poly.type
_entity_poly.pdbx_seq_one_letter_code
_entity_poly.pdbx_strand_id
1 'polypeptide(L)'
;MHLQQQVPPPFRSSIRVNPRFSFSIVSILAWVAGAWGADTPGMAPTGSGLRMNSHYIAGPTEGQNRPSWLKELRGFRDRARSGLDIHDREDLAWVADTRACGFAFIYDSAVYDRASGEYRLDRFLDEGEREFGGYDIVVLWQAYPRIGIDERNQFDFYRDMPGGLDAVREQVRLAHSRGVKVALAYNPWDTGTRREPLSDEESLADLVATIEADGIFLDTLSGTGGALREAVDRQRPGVALIPEIVPPLAQLGLCSASWAQWFVDPYPPGILLHKWIEPRHPQYQIRRWDESHAAEIESAFFNGSGMMVWENIFGSYNPWRAEDRLLWKNCSEILKRFPEHFRSKEWEPFIPTLQSELHANAWRSANSTLITLLNLGKPLRETPLLELETRPGMAYFDLWNGARIREENSGKRIRLPASIDRLGSFLAVPVEEIDESLLAFVEKRRESPKKVQGPDPRNFSHPVVEPKPAPRSKPAQINSPPPGMVLAPGGSFRMKLHHMRRECGTYPDPGSPKENWKKFLWGSPHDEILERDFGTLEVQSFFIDEAEVSNAEYKRFLDGSGYRPKVETNFLKHWKEGQIPPGEEDFPVVYVDLEDARAYSRWAGKRLPTEIEWQYAAQGTDGREWPWGGEFDPTKCNTTGRPMPVRSLPEGRGPFGCHHLSGNVWEWIESERDDGHTAFAILRGGSYYRAEGSIWYTPGGPLPVNTHAKFLLMAPSLDRCSTVGFRCVAEVGE
;
A
#
# COMPACT_ATOMS: atom_id res chain seq x y z
N MET A 1 11.62 8.05 -50.82
CA MET A 1 10.18 8.24 -51.04
C MET A 1 9.52 8.10 -49.67
N HIS A 2 9.32 9.23 -49.00
CA HIS A 2 8.74 9.33 -47.65
C HIS A 2 7.21 9.25 -47.75
N LEU A 3 6.58 8.52 -46.82
CA LEU A 3 5.17 8.69 -46.50
C LEU A 3 5.05 8.83 -44.98
N GLN A 4 4.73 10.06 -44.58
CA GLN A 4 4.36 10.49 -43.23
C GLN A 4 2.97 9.95 -42.90
N GLN A 5 2.78 9.35 -41.73
CA GLN A 5 1.47 9.20 -41.10
C GLN A 5 1.30 10.30 -40.05
N GLN A 6 0.21 11.05 -40.20
CA GLN A 6 -0.17 12.19 -39.35
C GLN A 6 -0.80 11.68 -38.05
N VAL A 7 -0.33 12.21 -36.92
CA VAL A 7 -0.96 12.12 -35.60
C VAL A 7 -1.88 13.35 -35.43
N PRO A 8 -3.12 13.22 -34.95
CA PRO A 8 -3.99 14.38 -34.70
C PRO A 8 -3.56 15.15 -33.44
N PRO A 9 -3.78 16.48 -33.37
CA PRO A 9 -3.27 17.32 -32.28
C PRO A 9 -4.17 17.25 -31.03
N PRO A 10 -3.61 17.44 -29.81
CA PRO A 10 -4.41 17.54 -28.60
C PRO A 10 -5.10 18.91 -28.50
N PHE A 11 -6.36 18.89 -28.04
CA PHE A 11 -7.16 20.04 -27.68
C PHE A 11 -6.40 20.99 -26.73
N ARG A 12 -6.27 22.27 -27.11
CA ARG A 12 -5.80 23.34 -26.23
C ARG A 12 -7.01 24.05 -25.61
N SER A 13 -7.30 23.81 -24.34
CA SER A 13 -8.03 24.78 -23.51
C SER A 13 -7.01 25.60 -22.72
N SER A 14 -7.19 26.92 -22.72
CA SER A 14 -6.25 27.88 -22.14
C SER A 14 -6.56 28.09 -20.65
N ILE A 15 -5.73 27.54 -19.78
CA ILE A 15 -5.76 27.81 -18.34
C ILE A 15 -4.81 28.98 -18.06
N ARG A 16 -5.34 30.10 -17.56
CA ARG A 16 -4.51 31.15 -16.95
C ARG A 16 -4.15 30.73 -15.53
N VAL A 17 -2.86 30.50 -15.27
CA VAL A 17 -2.33 30.14 -13.95
C VAL A 17 -1.85 31.40 -13.22
N ASN A 18 -2.20 31.50 -11.94
CA ASN A 18 -1.82 32.55 -10.98
C ASN A 18 -0.39 32.29 -10.45
N PRO A 19 0.53 33.27 -10.41
CA PRO A 19 1.95 32.99 -10.15
C PRO A 19 2.29 33.03 -8.66
N ARG A 20 1.89 32.00 -7.89
CA ARG A 20 2.54 31.65 -6.61
C ARG A 20 2.45 30.13 -6.44
N PHE A 21 3.62 29.48 -6.39
CA PHE A 21 3.87 28.03 -6.37
C PHE A 21 3.58 27.30 -7.69
N SER A 22 4.64 27.12 -8.50
CA SER A 22 4.63 26.30 -9.70
C SER A 22 5.54 25.08 -9.49
N PHE A 23 4.97 23.95 -9.06
CA PHE A 23 5.48 22.63 -9.43
C PHE A 23 4.72 22.20 -10.69
N SER A 24 5.45 22.03 -11.79
CA SER A 24 4.87 21.64 -13.08
C SER A 24 4.57 20.14 -13.09
N ILE A 25 3.41 19.75 -13.65
CA ILE A 25 3.03 18.35 -13.96
C ILE A 25 4.13 17.61 -14.76
N VAL A 26 4.96 18.34 -15.50
CA VAL A 26 6.10 17.78 -16.25
C VAL A 26 7.18 17.22 -15.32
N SER A 27 7.32 17.72 -14.10
CA SER A 27 8.29 17.22 -13.11
C SER A 27 7.87 15.88 -12.50
N ILE A 28 6.56 15.60 -12.40
CA ILE A 28 6.02 14.33 -11.91
C ILE A 28 6.09 13.27 -13.00
N LEU A 29 5.76 13.61 -14.25
CA LEU A 29 5.90 12.69 -15.38
C LEU A 29 7.37 12.37 -15.73
N ALA A 30 8.29 13.33 -15.57
CA ALA A 30 9.73 13.07 -15.68
C ALA A 30 10.26 12.16 -14.56
N TRP A 31 9.60 12.16 -13.39
CA TRP A 31 9.93 11.29 -12.25
C TRP A 31 9.41 9.87 -12.45
N VAL A 32 8.17 9.71 -12.94
CA VAL A 32 7.59 8.41 -13.31
C VAL A 32 8.32 7.79 -14.51
N ALA A 33 8.69 8.59 -15.52
CA ALA A 33 9.49 8.13 -16.66
C ALA A 33 10.95 7.81 -16.29
N GLY A 34 11.51 8.49 -15.27
CA GLY A 34 12.83 8.16 -14.70
C GLY A 34 12.87 6.85 -13.91
N ALA A 35 11.71 6.33 -13.49
CA ALA A 35 11.57 5.05 -12.80
C ALA A 35 11.30 3.86 -13.76
N TRP A 36 10.85 4.12 -14.99
CA TRP A 36 10.49 3.12 -16.00
C TRP A 36 11.28 3.27 -17.30
N GLY A 37 12.60 3.44 -17.17
CA GLY A 37 13.51 3.52 -18.31
C GLY A 37 14.87 2.96 -17.94
N ALA A 38 15.25 1.87 -18.59
CA ALA A 38 16.64 1.44 -18.66
C ALA A 38 17.46 2.56 -19.30
N ASP A 39 18.12 3.37 -18.47
CA ASP A 39 19.36 4.06 -18.79
C ASP A 39 19.95 4.56 -17.47
N THR A 40 21.05 3.91 -17.06
CA THR A 40 21.97 4.38 -16.02
C THR A 40 22.27 5.87 -16.17
N PRO A 41 21.78 6.76 -15.27
CA PRO A 41 22.16 8.16 -15.32
C PRO A 41 23.53 8.30 -14.66
N GLY A 42 24.55 8.54 -15.48
CA GLY A 42 25.76 9.27 -15.11
C GLY A 42 26.61 8.68 -13.99
N MET A 43 27.42 7.67 -14.34
CA MET A 43 28.65 7.40 -13.61
C MET A 43 29.57 8.63 -13.69
N ALA A 44 29.66 9.39 -12.61
CA ALA A 44 30.83 10.23 -12.36
C ALA A 44 31.74 9.43 -11.42
N PRO A 45 32.99 9.10 -11.80
CA PRO A 45 34.00 8.84 -10.81
C PRO A 45 34.02 10.10 -9.93
N THR A 46 33.61 9.96 -8.68
CA THR A 46 33.99 10.96 -7.70
C THR A 46 35.52 11.04 -7.80
N GLY A 47 36.09 12.25 -7.86
CA GLY A 47 37.54 12.43 -7.97
C GLY A 47 38.35 11.80 -6.82
N SER A 48 37.68 11.04 -5.95
CA SER A 48 38.19 10.35 -4.79
C SER A 48 38.55 8.88 -5.05
N GLY A 49 37.89 8.14 -5.97
CA GLY A 49 38.17 6.70 -6.22
C GLY A 49 37.10 5.69 -5.77
N LEU A 50 36.08 6.13 -5.04
CA LEU A 50 34.88 5.34 -4.71
C LEU A 50 33.91 5.24 -5.90
N ARG A 51 33.35 4.04 -6.11
CA ARG A 51 32.23 3.78 -7.02
C ARG A 51 30.94 3.75 -6.22
N MET A 52 29.98 4.61 -6.54
CA MET A 52 28.69 4.68 -5.85
C MET A 52 27.60 5.26 -6.75
N ASN A 53 26.34 5.02 -6.40
CA ASN A 53 25.18 5.78 -6.89
C ASN A 53 24.48 6.47 -5.70
N SER A 54 23.24 6.94 -5.89
CA SER A 54 22.45 7.60 -4.83
C SER A 54 22.05 6.70 -3.66
N HIS A 55 22.22 5.38 -3.78
CA HIS A 55 21.71 4.38 -2.84
C HIS A 55 22.81 3.47 -2.28
N TYR A 56 23.79 3.11 -3.12
CA TYR A 56 24.80 2.10 -2.85
C TYR A 56 26.22 2.60 -3.10
N ILE A 57 27.13 2.18 -2.23
CA ILE A 57 28.57 2.28 -2.41
C ILE A 57 29.11 0.88 -2.73
N ALA A 58 29.85 0.75 -3.82
CA ALA A 58 30.44 -0.52 -4.22
C ALA A 58 31.58 -0.93 -3.27
N GLY A 59 31.74 -2.24 -3.08
CA GLY A 59 32.95 -2.78 -2.48
C GLY A 59 34.21 -2.53 -3.30
N PRO A 60 35.39 -2.74 -2.69
CA PRO A 60 36.67 -2.57 -3.37
C PRO A 60 36.77 -3.54 -4.55
N THR A 61 37.31 -3.08 -5.68
CA THR A 61 37.55 -3.96 -6.85
C THR A 61 38.75 -4.87 -6.61
N GLU A 62 38.83 -5.96 -7.38
CA GLU A 62 40.03 -6.80 -7.40
C GLU A 62 41.29 -5.95 -7.68
N GLY A 63 42.35 -6.17 -6.89
CA GLY A 63 43.59 -5.39 -6.96
C GLY A 63 43.55 -3.99 -6.33
N GLN A 64 42.39 -3.48 -5.90
CA GLN A 64 42.31 -2.20 -5.20
C GLN A 64 42.90 -2.31 -3.78
N ASN A 65 43.69 -1.32 -3.37
CA ASN A 65 44.22 -1.26 -2.01
C ASN A 65 43.08 -0.97 -1.00
N ARG A 66 42.62 -2.01 -0.31
CA ARG A 66 41.53 -1.91 0.68
C ARG A 66 41.79 -0.85 1.78
N PRO A 67 42.98 -0.74 2.40
CA PRO A 67 43.24 0.33 3.37
C PRO A 67 43.04 1.74 2.81
N SER A 68 43.46 1.99 1.57
CA SER A 68 43.24 3.27 0.90
C SER A 68 41.76 3.52 0.62
N TRP A 69 41.05 2.52 0.12
CA TRP A 69 39.61 2.57 -0.12
C TRP A 69 38.82 2.85 1.17
N LEU A 70 39.16 2.18 2.29
CA LEU A 70 38.55 2.43 3.59
C LEU A 70 38.81 3.85 4.10
N LYS A 71 40.04 4.36 3.92
CA LYS A 71 40.39 5.73 4.32
C LYS A 71 39.54 6.75 3.56
N GLU A 72 39.39 6.53 2.26
CA GLU A 72 38.55 7.38 1.41
C GLU A 72 37.07 7.31 1.82
N LEU A 73 36.56 6.10 2.07
CA LEU A 73 35.20 5.84 2.51
C LEU A 73 34.86 6.53 3.84
N ARG A 74 35.78 6.47 4.82
CA ARG A 74 35.65 7.19 6.10
C ARG A 74 35.69 8.69 5.91
N GLY A 75 36.63 9.19 5.10
CA GLY A 75 36.69 10.61 4.78
C GLY A 75 35.43 11.11 4.06
N PHE A 76 34.80 10.28 3.22
CA PHE A 76 33.50 10.60 2.63
C PHE A 76 32.40 10.75 3.70
N ARG A 77 32.29 9.81 4.64
CA ARG A 77 31.34 9.90 5.75
C ARG A 77 31.54 11.16 6.56
N ASP A 78 32.78 11.50 6.90
CA ASP A 78 33.09 12.69 7.70
C ASP A 78 32.69 13.99 6.99
N ARG A 79 32.80 14.04 5.66
CA ARG A 79 32.33 15.19 4.85
C ARG A 79 30.82 15.23 4.68
N ALA A 80 30.17 14.06 4.61
CA ALA A 80 28.73 13.96 4.41
C ALA A 80 27.92 14.18 5.70
N ARG A 81 28.52 13.91 6.88
CA ARG A 81 27.91 14.16 8.18
C ARG A 81 27.91 15.65 8.51
N SER A 82 26.80 16.32 8.23
CA SER A 82 26.49 17.65 8.75
C SER A 82 25.00 17.75 9.06
N GLY A 83 24.64 18.39 10.18
CA GLY A 83 23.25 18.65 10.56
C GLY A 83 22.40 17.40 10.77
N LEU A 84 22.94 16.37 11.44
CA LEU A 84 22.25 15.10 11.72
C LEU A 84 21.75 14.98 13.17
N ASP A 85 21.46 16.13 13.79
CA ASP A 85 21.17 16.26 15.22
C ASP A 85 19.91 15.50 15.65
N ILE A 86 19.02 15.17 14.70
CA ILE A 86 17.80 14.37 14.96
C ILE A 86 18.12 12.98 15.53
N HIS A 87 19.27 12.38 15.20
CA HIS A 87 19.68 11.07 15.71
C HIS A 87 20.36 11.13 17.08
N ASP A 88 20.58 12.33 17.62
CA ASP A 88 21.12 12.57 18.96
C ASP A 88 20.00 12.89 19.97
N ARG A 89 18.75 13.00 19.52
CA ARG A 89 17.56 13.25 20.35
C ARG A 89 17.13 12.02 21.14
N GLU A 90 16.99 12.18 22.45
CA GLU A 90 16.57 11.11 23.38
C GLU A 90 15.15 10.61 23.09
N ASP A 91 14.22 11.52 22.78
CA ASP A 91 12.81 11.20 22.49
C ASP A 91 12.63 10.42 21.17
N LEU A 92 13.63 10.40 20.29
CA LEU A 92 13.66 9.65 19.03
C LEU A 92 14.65 8.48 19.05
N ALA A 93 15.33 8.22 20.17
CA ALA A 93 16.35 7.18 20.26
C ALA A 93 15.81 5.78 19.92
N TRP A 94 14.52 5.55 20.18
CA TRP A 94 13.83 4.29 19.87
C TRP A 94 13.88 3.92 18.38
N VAL A 95 13.94 4.92 17.48
CA VAL A 95 13.91 4.67 16.04
C VAL A 95 15.17 3.93 15.59
N ALA A 96 16.33 4.19 16.20
CA ALA A 96 17.60 3.57 15.79
C ALA A 96 17.62 2.04 15.94
N ASP A 97 16.69 1.47 16.71
CA ASP A 97 16.64 0.04 17.04
C ASP A 97 15.61 -0.74 16.22
N THR A 98 14.81 -0.08 15.38
CA THR A 98 13.78 -0.71 14.56
C THR A 98 14.36 -1.41 13.32
N ARG A 99 13.82 -2.58 12.97
CA ARG A 99 14.30 -3.44 11.88
C ARG A 99 13.15 -3.98 11.02
N ALA A 100 11.97 -4.17 11.59
CA ALA A 100 10.82 -4.70 10.88
C ALA A 100 9.67 -3.72 10.97
N CYS A 101 9.10 -3.36 9.81
CA CYS A 101 7.91 -2.55 9.74
C CYS A 101 6.82 -3.33 8.99
N GLY A 102 5.65 -3.49 9.61
CA GLY A 102 4.48 -4.10 8.96
C GLY A 102 3.61 -3.02 8.32
N PHE A 103 3.24 -3.17 7.06
CA PHE A 103 2.31 -2.28 6.39
C PHE A 103 0.93 -2.94 6.35
N ALA A 104 -0.08 -2.24 6.87
CA ALA A 104 -1.45 -2.70 6.82
C ALA A 104 -2.40 -1.55 6.46
N PHE A 105 -3.44 -1.87 5.70
CA PHE A 105 -4.58 -0.98 5.63
C PHE A 105 -5.33 -1.02 6.96
N ILE A 106 -5.74 0.13 7.47
CA ILE A 106 -6.53 0.20 8.70
C ILE A 106 -7.89 -0.52 8.58
N TYR A 107 -8.32 -0.77 7.34
CA TYR A 107 -9.52 -1.50 6.95
C TYR A 107 -9.22 -2.88 6.32
N ASP A 108 -7.97 -3.34 6.35
CA ASP A 108 -7.65 -4.71 5.95
C ASP A 108 -8.41 -5.69 6.85
N SER A 109 -8.87 -6.84 6.34
CA SER A 109 -9.53 -7.85 7.17
C SER A 109 -8.65 -8.41 8.29
N ALA A 110 -7.33 -8.28 8.16
CA ALA A 110 -6.35 -8.56 9.21
C ALA A 110 -6.35 -7.52 10.34
N VAL A 111 -6.84 -6.29 10.10
CA VAL A 111 -6.89 -5.19 11.09
C VAL A 111 -8.31 -4.85 11.53
N TYR A 112 -9.30 -5.01 10.67
CA TYR A 112 -10.71 -4.75 10.94
C TYR A 112 -11.61 -5.72 10.16
N ASP A 113 -12.43 -6.49 10.86
CA ASP A 113 -13.38 -7.39 10.23
C ASP A 113 -14.74 -6.72 10.01
N ARG A 114 -15.03 -6.41 8.75
CA ARG A 114 -16.30 -5.85 8.28
C ARG A 114 -17.52 -6.65 8.76
N ALA A 115 -17.44 -7.98 8.81
CA ALA A 115 -18.61 -8.81 9.08
C ALA A 115 -19.03 -8.77 10.55
N SER A 116 -18.06 -8.85 11.47
CA SER A 116 -18.30 -8.74 12.92
C SER A 116 -18.37 -7.30 13.41
N GLY A 117 -17.66 -6.38 12.75
CA GLY A 117 -17.50 -4.99 13.18
C GLY A 117 -16.36 -4.78 14.19
N GLU A 118 -15.43 -5.74 14.27
CA GLU A 118 -14.38 -5.77 15.29
C GLU A 118 -13.00 -5.47 14.72
N TYR A 119 -12.20 -4.71 15.46
CA TYR A 119 -10.77 -4.59 15.20
C TYR A 119 -10.03 -5.88 15.55
N ARG A 120 -9.00 -6.20 14.77
CA ARG A 120 -8.20 -7.42 14.82
C ARG A 120 -6.69 -7.15 14.72
N LEU A 121 -6.24 -5.95 15.10
CA LEU A 121 -4.82 -5.61 15.02
C LEU A 121 -3.94 -6.56 15.84
N ASP A 122 -4.45 -7.12 16.95
CA ASP A 122 -3.80 -8.19 17.71
C ASP A 122 -3.47 -9.40 16.84
N ARG A 123 -4.42 -9.86 16.02
CA ARG A 123 -4.22 -10.96 15.08
C ARG A 123 -3.14 -10.62 14.05
N PHE A 124 -3.16 -9.42 13.48
CA PHE A 124 -2.10 -8.98 12.55
C PHE A 124 -0.72 -9.02 13.21
N LEU A 125 -0.61 -8.58 14.47
CA LEU A 125 0.64 -8.62 15.24
C LEU A 125 1.08 -10.05 15.55
N ASP A 126 0.15 -10.94 15.93
CA ASP A 126 0.43 -12.35 16.22
C ASP A 126 0.91 -13.10 14.96
N GLU A 127 0.31 -12.80 13.80
CA GLU A 127 0.76 -13.31 12.52
C GLU A 127 2.16 -12.76 12.18
N GLY A 128 2.40 -11.46 12.41
CA GLY A 128 3.71 -10.82 12.28
C GLY A 128 4.80 -11.47 13.12
N GLU A 129 4.51 -11.76 14.39
CA GLU A 129 5.44 -12.43 15.30
C GLU A 129 5.77 -13.85 14.84
N ARG A 130 4.73 -14.62 14.51
CA ARG A 130 4.87 -16.01 14.09
C ARG A 130 5.67 -16.13 12.80
N GLU A 131 5.40 -15.27 11.81
CA GLU A 131 5.93 -15.42 10.46
C GLU A 131 7.22 -14.63 10.21
N PHE A 132 7.36 -13.42 10.76
CA PHE A 132 8.42 -12.48 10.43
C PHE A 132 9.35 -12.14 11.61
N GLY A 133 9.08 -12.70 12.80
CA GLY A 133 9.81 -12.35 14.02
C GLY A 133 9.34 -11.05 14.66
N GLY A 134 8.13 -10.61 14.32
CA GLY A 134 7.44 -9.46 14.91
C GLY A 134 7.80 -8.14 14.23
N TYR A 135 6.91 -7.16 14.39
CA TYR A 135 7.10 -5.81 13.88
C TYR A 135 7.59 -4.89 15.00
N ASP A 136 8.43 -3.92 14.66
CA ASP A 136 8.82 -2.83 15.56
C ASP A 136 7.95 -1.59 15.31
N ILE A 137 7.51 -1.40 14.06
CA ILE A 137 6.55 -0.38 13.64
C ILE A 137 5.43 -1.06 12.82
N VAL A 138 4.20 -0.62 12.99
CA VAL A 138 3.10 -0.86 12.03
C VAL A 138 2.71 0.46 11.38
N VAL A 139 2.70 0.50 10.05
CA VAL A 139 2.13 1.61 9.28
C VAL A 139 0.65 1.29 9.05
N LEU A 140 -0.22 2.18 9.52
CA LEU A 140 -1.65 2.13 9.24
C LEU A 140 -1.96 3.07 8.07
N TRP A 141 -2.34 2.49 6.94
CA TRP A 141 -2.73 3.22 5.74
C TRP A 141 -4.26 3.34 5.61
N GLN A 142 -4.75 4.50 5.16
CA GLN A 142 -6.15 4.88 5.33
C GLN A 142 -6.93 5.24 4.06
N ALA A 143 -6.35 5.88 3.03
CA ALA A 143 -7.15 6.62 2.05
C ALA A 143 -7.12 6.05 0.62
N TYR A 144 -5.94 5.92 0.03
CA TYR A 144 -5.76 5.36 -1.32
C TYR A 144 -5.92 3.83 -1.29
N PRO A 145 -6.58 3.20 -2.29
CA PRO A 145 -6.94 3.72 -3.61
C PRO A 145 -8.36 4.32 -3.71
N ARG A 146 -9.02 4.62 -2.60
CA ARG A 146 -10.44 5.02 -2.62
C ARG A 146 -10.66 6.52 -2.62
N ILE A 147 -9.76 7.28 -2.01
CA ILE A 147 -9.84 8.75 -1.94
C ILE A 147 -10.13 9.40 -3.31
N GLY A 148 -10.96 10.44 -3.29
CA GLY A 148 -11.48 11.11 -4.48
C GLY A 148 -12.80 10.52 -5.01
N ILE A 149 -13.34 9.45 -4.40
CA ILE A 149 -14.71 9.01 -4.70
C ILE A 149 -15.75 10.03 -4.23
N ASP A 150 -15.51 10.68 -3.11
CA ASP A 150 -16.30 11.79 -2.56
C ASP A 150 -15.37 12.86 -1.96
N GLU A 151 -15.97 13.88 -1.32
CA GLU A 151 -15.24 15.04 -0.81
C GLU A 151 -14.35 14.77 0.41
N ARG A 152 -14.42 13.56 1.02
CA ARG A 152 -13.61 13.25 2.21
C ARG A 152 -12.13 13.28 1.88
N ASN A 153 -11.37 13.91 2.76
CA ASN A 153 -9.92 14.00 2.65
C ASN A 153 -9.22 12.86 3.41
N GLN A 154 -7.90 12.78 3.28
CA GLN A 154 -7.08 11.76 3.94
C GLN A 154 -7.25 11.65 5.47
N PHE A 155 -7.65 12.74 6.16
CA PHE A 155 -7.84 12.75 7.61
C PHE A 155 -9.22 12.20 8.01
N ASP A 156 -10.24 12.44 7.18
CA ASP A 156 -11.59 11.93 7.39
C ASP A 156 -11.62 10.39 7.43
N PHE A 157 -10.76 9.72 6.67
CA PHE A 157 -10.67 8.26 6.70
C PHE A 157 -10.28 7.71 8.07
N TYR A 158 -9.47 8.43 8.87
CA TYR A 158 -9.21 8.04 10.26
C TYR A 158 -10.40 8.36 11.18
N ARG A 159 -11.03 9.52 11.00
CA ARG A 159 -12.17 9.98 11.83
C ARG A 159 -13.41 9.12 11.63
N ASP A 160 -13.62 8.62 10.41
CA ASP A 160 -14.77 7.84 9.99
C ASP A 160 -14.59 6.34 10.23
N MET A 161 -13.45 5.90 10.78
CA MET A 161 -13.32 4.52 11.25
C MET A 161 -14.40 4.20 12.29
N PRO A 162 -14.89 2.95 12.38
CA PRO A 162 -15.89 2.56 13.38
C PRO A 162 -15.43 2.85 14.82
N GLY A 163 -16.21 3.65 15.55
CA GLY A 163 -15.83 4.15 16.88
C GLY A 163 -14.93 5.39 16.88
N GLY A 164 -14.62 5.94 15.70
CA GLY A 164 -13.88 7.18 15.51
C GLY A 164 -12.42 7.13 15.98
N LEU A 165 -11.84 8.30 16.22
CA LEU A 165 -10.44 8.42 16.63
C LEU A 165 -10.15 7.74 17.99
N ASP A 166 -11.14 7.65 18.87
CA ASP A 166 -10.97 6.94 20.14
C ASP A 166 -10.72 5.44 19.92
N ALA A 167 -11.48 4.79 19.04
CA ALA A 167 -11.26 3.38 18.72
C ALA A 167 -9.91 3.15 18.01
N VAL A 168 -9.52 4.07 17.11
CA VAL A 168 -8.19 4.03 16.48
C VAL A 168 -7.08 4.19 17.52
N ARG A 169 -7.22 5.10 18.50
CA ARG A 169 -6.27 5.24 19.61
C ARG A 169 -6.14 3.96 20.43
N GLU A 170 -7.24 3.27 20.70
CA GLU A 170 -7.19 1.99 21.42
C GLU A 170 -6.41 0.92 20.63
N GLN A 171 -6.46 0.94 19.30
CA GLN A 171 -5.58 0.07 18.48
C GLN A 171 -4.10 0.47 18.58
N VAL A 172 -3.80 1.77 18.61
CA VAL A 172 -2.43 2.26 18.84
C VAL A 172 -1.91 1.79 20.21
N ARG A 173 -2.73 1.91 21.26
CA ARG A 173 -2.38 1.44 22.61
C ARG A 173 -2.24 -0.07 22.71
N LEU A 174 -3.05 -0.82 21.97
CA LEU A 174 -2.90 -2.27 21.83
C LEU A 174 -1.52 -2.62 21.25
N ALA A 175 -1.10 -1.95 20.18
CA ALA A 175 0.25 -2.12 19.61
C ALA A 175 1.33 -1.75 20.64
N HIS A 176 1.19 -0.64 21.36
CA HIS A 176 2.12 -0.24 22.42
C HIS A 176 2.25 -1.28 23.53
N SER A 177 1.15 -1.93 23.93
CA SER A 177 1.17 -3.00 24.94
C SER A 177 1.99 -4.23 24.51
N ARG A 178 2.21 -4.39 23.19
CA ARG A 178 3.05 -5.42 22.58
C ARG A 178 4.47 -4.91 22.26
N GLY A 179 4.82 -3.69 22.64
CA GLY A 179 6.10 -3.06 22.32
C GLY A 179 6.23 -2.58 20.87
N VAL A 180 5.11 -2.49 20.14
CA VAL A 180 5.07 -2.12 18.72
C VAL A 180 4.63 -0.67 18.57
N LYS A 181 5.34 0.08 17.73
CA LYS A 181 5.08 1.50 17.44
C LYS A 181 4.12 1.65 16.27
N VAL A 182 3.37 2.75 16.20
CA VAL A 182 2.42 2.98 15.10
C VAL A 182 2.76 4.24 14.32
N ALA A 183 2.83 4.11 12.99
CA ALA A 183 2.98 5.22 12.08
C ALA A 183 1.74 5.40 11.20
N LEU A 184 1.36 6.66 10.95
CA LEU A 184 0.24 7.01 10.07
C LEU A 184 0.72 7.43 8.70
N ALA A 185 0.00 7.08 7.64
CA ALA A 185 0.31 7.60 6.32
C ALA A 185 -0.22 9.04 6.11
N TYR A 186 0.64 9.89 5.55
CA TYR A 186 0.32 11.22 5.05
C TYR A 186 0.47 11.23 3.53
N ASN A 187 -0.61 11.57 2.82
CA ASN A 187 -0.68 11.67 1.37
C ASN A 187 -0.59 13.15 0.95
N PRO A 188 0.60 13.70 0.65
CA PRO A 188 0.78 15.12 0.33
C PRO A 188 0.16 15.54 -0.99
N TRP A 189 -0.15 14.57 -1.86
CA TRP A 189 -0.81 14.80 -3.14
C TRP A 189 -2.32 14.99 -2.99
N ASP A 190 -2.89 14.75 -1.80
CA ASP A 190 -4.31 15.00 -1.50
C ASP A 190 -4.60 16.51 -1.38
N THR A 191 -4.68 17.18 -2.53
CA THR A 191 -4.88 18.63 -2.66
C THR A 191 -6.24 19.01 -3.25
N GLY A 192 -7.01 18.02 -3.69
CA GLY A 192 -8.24 18.17 -4.49
C GLY A 192 -9.53 17.73 -3.79
N THR A 193 -9.40 17.08 -2.64
CA THR A 193 -10.53 16.81 -1.73
C THR A 193 -10.77 18.01 -0.81
N ARG A 194 -11.76 17.91 0.09
CA ARG A 194 -12.08 18.97 1.06
C ARG A 194 -10.86 19.32 1.90
N ARG A 195 -10.46 20.59 1.93
CA ARG A 195 -9.33 21.04 2.75
C ARG A 195 -9.74 21.22 4.22
N GLU A 196 -8.85 20.86 5.13
CA GLU A 196 -8.98 21.18 6.55
C GLU A 196 -8.89 22.70 6.77
N PRO A 197 -9.48 23.23 7.86
CA PRO A 197 -9.32 24.64 8.22
C PRO A 197 -7.89 24.99 8.65
N LEU A 198 -7.12 24.00 9.12
CA LEU A 198 -5.70 24.12 9.48
C LEU A 198 -4.81 23.69 8.30
N SER A 199 -3.50 23.97 8.40
CA SER A 199 -2.54 23.40 7.44
C SER A 199 -2.45 21.87 7.58
N ASP A 200 -1.89 21.18 6.59
CA ASP A 200 -1.70 19.73 6.69
C ASP A 200 -0.73 19.37 7.81
N GLU A 201 0.30 20.18 8.03
CA GLU A 201 1.25 19.99 9.13
C GLU A 201 0.55 20.07 10.50
N GLU A 202 -0.33 21.05 10.69
CA GLU A 202 -1.07 21.23 11.94
C GLU A 202 -2.15 20.16 12.13
N SER A 203 -2.88 19.82 11.07
CA SER A 203 -3.90 18.76 11.09
C SER A 203 -3.31 17.40 11.37
N LEU A 204 -2.13 17.11 10.78
CA LEU A 204 -1.42 15.86 11.00
C LEU A 204 -0.81 15.78 12.40
N ALA A 205 -0.23 16.88 12.90
CA ALA A 205 0.26 16.95 14.28
C ALA A 205 -0.85 16.75 15.31
N ASP A 206 -2.03 17.34 15.09
CA ASP A 206 -3.21 17.16 15.94
C ASP A 206 -3.72 15.71 15.91
N LEU A 207 -3.82 15.11 14.72
CA LEU A 207 -4.24 13.72 14.57
C LEU A 207 -3.27 12.77 15.29
N VAL A 208 -1.97 12.90 15.04
CA VAL A 208 -0.93 12.07 15.67
C VAL A 208 -0.95 12.19 17.19
N ALA A 209 -1.13 13.40 17.72
CA ALA A 209 -1.28 13.61 19.16
C ALA A 209 -2.56 12.96 19.69
N THR A 210 -3.69 13.13 18.98
CA THR A 210 -5.01 12.63 19.38
C THR A 210 -5.04 11.12 19.53
N ILE A 211 -4.43 10.38 18.60
CA ILE A 211 -4.42 8.92 18.62
C ILE A 211 -3.13 8.32 19.21
N GLU A 212 -2.22 9.17 19.69
CA GLU A 212 -0.94 8.78 20.31
C GLU A 212 0.02 8.03 19.37
N ALA A 213 -0.04 8.28 18.05
CA ALA A 213 0.87 7.66 17.10
C ALA A 213 2.33 8.07 17.33
N ASP A 214 3.27 7.21 16.94
CA ASP A 214 4.71 7.39 17.14
C ASP A 214 5.43 7.82 15.86
N GLY A 215 4.78 7.74 14.70
CA GLY A 215 5.40 8.08 13.44
C GLY A 215 4.44 8.58 12.38
N ILE A 216 5.01 9.16 11.35
CA ILE A 216 4.33 9.58 10.12
C ILE A 216 5.12 8.99 8.95
N PHE A 217 4.44 8.18 8.15
CA PHE A 217 4.89 7.76 6.84
C PHE A 217 4.56 8.85 5.81
N LEU A 218 5.57 9.34 5.09
CA LEU A 218 5.44 10.43 4.13
C LEU A 218 5.37 9.86 2.71
N ASP A 219 4.15 9.55 2.27
CA ASP A 219 3.87 8.97 0.97
C ASP A 219 4.33 9.88 -0.17
N THR A 220 4.93 9.33 -1.22
CA THR A 220 5.52 10.03 -2.38
C THR A 220 6.65 11.01 -2.08
N LEU A 221 7.00 11.22 -0.81
CA LEU A 221 8.06 12.15 -0.40
C LEU A 221 9.37 11.42 -0.19
N SER A 222 10.45 12.05 -0.67
CA SER A 222 11.81 11.68 -0.32
C SER A 222 12.26 12.25 1.01
N GLY A 223 11.65 13.32 1.49
CA GLY A 223 12.00 13.93 2.76
C GLY A 223 10.94 14.92 3.20
N THR A 224 11.30 15.85 4.07
CA THR A 224 10.35 16.78 4.67
C THR A 224 10.97 18.16 4.90
N GLY A 225 10.12 19.16 5.15
CA GLY A 225 10.52 20.50 5.56
C GLY A 225 10.51 20.69 7.07
N GLY A 226 11.10 21.79 7.55
CA GLY A 226 11.12 22.15 8.97
C GLY A 226 9.72 22.35 9.57
N ALA A 227 8.77 22.88 8.78
CA ALA A 227 7.42 23.17 9.24
C ALA A 227 6.68 21.95 9.82
N LEU A 228 6.74 20.80 9.14
CA LEU A 228 6.11 19.58 9.65
C LEU A 228 6.79 19.09 10.93
N ARG A 229 8.13 19.10 10.97
CA ARG A 229 8.90 18.71 12.15
C ARG A 229 8.53 19.60 13.36
N GLU A 230 8.51 20.91 13.17
CA GLU A 230 8.14 21.89 14.20
C GLU A 230 6.70 21.72 14.69
N ALA A 231 5.74 21.53 13.76
CA ALA A 231 4.33 21.35 14.09
C ALA A 231 4.11 20.10 14.95
N VAL A 232 4.75 18.98 14.57
CA VAL A 232 4.63 17.71 15.28
C VAL A 232 5.35 17.78 16.63
N ASP A 233 6.58 18.29 16.69
CA ASP A 233 7.33 18.41 17.95
C ASP A 233 6.62 19.29 18.99
N ARG A 234 5.91 20.34 18.52
CA ARG A 234 5.10 21.22 19.37
C ARG A 234 3.93 20.49 20.05
N GLN A 235 3.33 19.52 19.37
CA GLN A 235 2.16 18.78 19.88
C GLN A 235 2.54 17.47 20.58
N ARG A 236 3.48 16.72 20.00
CA ARG A 236 3.93 15.42 20.48
C ARG A 236 5.41 15.22 20.10
N PRO A 237 6.37 15.51 20.98
CA PRO A 237 7.77 15.16 20.75
C PRO A 237 7.95 13.64 20.62
N GLY A 238 9.02 13.21 19.98
CA GLY A 238 9.35 11.79 19.79
C GLY A 238 8.67 11.10 18.60
N VAL A 239 7.99 11.86 17.73
CA VAL A 239 7.34 11.31 16.52
C VAL A 239 8.34 11.18 15.37
N ALA A 240 8.49 9.97 14.83
CA ALA A 240 9.35 9.69 13.69
C ALA A 240 8.75 10.22 12.38
N LEU A 241 9.57 10.84 11.53
CA LEU A 241 9.19 11.16 10.14
C LEU A 241 9.90 10.18 9.20
N ILE A 242 9.13 9.46 8.39
CA ILE A 242 9.60 8.31 7.62
C ILE A 242 9.19 8.48 6.14
N PRO A 243 10.06 9.05 5.28
CA PRO A 243 9.79 9.14 3.85
C PRO A 243 9.75 7.79 3.11
N GLU A 244 8.98 7.75 2.02
CA GLU A 244 8.83 6.60 1.11
C GLU A 244 10.12 6.24 0.37
N ILE A 245 10.99 7.22 0.14
CA ILE A 245 12.35 6.96 -0.33
C ILE A 245 13.37 7.61 0.57
N VAL A 246 14.64 7.27 0.34
CA VAL A 246 15.74 7.86 1.10
C VAL A 246 15.80 9.38 0.91
N PRO A 247 16.01 10.14 2.00
CA PRO A 247 16.07 11.59 1.91
C PRO A 247 17.34 12.10 1.24
N PRO A 248 17.28 13.23 0.53
CA PRO A 248 18.48 13.98 0.19
C PRO A 248 19.32 14.21 1.46
N LEU A 249 20.66 14.17 1.35
CA LEU A 249 21.54 14.28 2.54
C LEU A 249 21.27 15.55 3.38
N ALA A 250 20.90 16.66 2.73
CA ALA A 250 20.55 17.91 3.40
C ALA A 250 19.28 17.84 4.26
N GLN A 251 18.41 16.84 4.05
CA GLN A 251 17.18 16.60 4.80
C GLN A 251 17.25 15.39 5.71
N LEU A 252 18.39 14.67 5.74
CA LEU A 252 18.57 13.52 6.62
C LEU A 252 18.40 13.92 8.09
N GLY A 253 18.85 15.12 8.46
CA GLY A 253 18.63 15.71 9.79
C GLY A 253 17.18 16.02 10.18
N LEU A 254 16.21 15.77 9.30
CA LEU A 254 14.78 15.94 9.59
C LEU A 254 14.02 14.62 9.62
N CYS A 255 14.59 13.55 9.08
CA CYS A 255 13.97 12.25 8.91
C CYS A 255 14.57 11.24 9.89
N SER A 256 13.75 10.48 10.60
CA SER A 256 14.21 9.59 11.66
C SER A 256 14.56 8.19 11.14
N ALA A 257 13.89 7.76 10.07
CA ALA A 257 14.12 6.55 9.30
C ALA A 257 13.70 6.82 7.85
N SER A 258 13.86 5.84 6.95
CA SER A 258 13.29 5.95 5.60
C SER A 258 13.02 4.56 5.02
N TRP A 259 12.17 4.51 4.02
CA TRP A 259 12.07 3.32 3.18
C TRP A 259 13.21 3.31 2.15
N ALA A 260 13.52 2.13 1.64
CA ALA A 260 14.49 1.87 0.58
C ALA A 260 13.75 1.25 -0.62
N GLN A 261 12.76 1.98 -1.12
CA GLN A 261 11.93 1.57 -2.24
C GLN A 261 12.66 1.78 -3.58
N TRP A 262 12.50 0.83 -4.50
CA TRP A 262 13.16 0.79 -5.82
C TRP A 262 14.69 0.63 -5.77
N PHE A 263 15.19 0.03 -4.69
CA PHE A 263 16.61 -0.22 -4.53
C PHE A 263 16.98 -1.47 -5.32
N VAL A 264 17.70 -1.28 -6.44
CA VAL A 264 18.38 -2.35 -7.16
C VAL A 264 19.87 -2.15 -6.94
N ASP A 265 20.49 -3.07 -6.21
CA ASP A 265 21.93 -3.03 -5.94
C ASP A 265 22.71 -3.37 -7.21
N PRO A 266 23.42 -2.39 -7.83
CA PRO A 266 24.20 -2.65 -9.03
C PRO A 266 25.60 -3.22 -8.71
N TYR A 267 25.93 -3.38 -7.41
CA TYR A 267 27.24 -3.81 -6.92
C TYR A 267 27.14 -4.98 -5.93
N PRO A 268 26.36 -6.04 -6.18
CA PRO A 268 26.01 -7.00 -5.15
C PRO A 268 27.24 -7.74 -4.56
N PRO A 269 27.44 -7.72 -3.23
CA PRO A 269 26.70 -6.90 -2.26
C PRO A 269 27.29 -5.50 -2.14
N GLY A 270 26.46 -4.48 -2.26
CA GLY A 270 26.79 -3.06 -2.05
C GLY A 270 26.51 -2.60 -0.62
N ILE A 271 27.13 -1.49 -0.22
CA ILE A 271 26.89 -0.80 1.05
C ILE A 271 25.77 0.21 0.89
N LEU A 272 24.78 0.23 1.78
CA LEU A 272 23.77 1.27 1.81
C LEU A 272 24.37 2.63 2.20
N LEU A 273 24.22 3.62 1.32
CA LEU A 273 24.84 4.94 1.44
C LEU A 273 24.44 5.66 2.74
N HIS A 274 23.14 5.77 3.02
CA HIS A 274 22.64 6.48 4.21
C HIS A 274 22.99 5.76 5.50
N LYS A 275 22.88 4.43 5.52
CA LYS A 275 23.32 3.60 6.65
C LYS A 275 24.81 3.77 6.93
N TRP A 276 25.65 3.96 5.90
CA TRP A 276 27.07 4.25 6.09
C TRP A 276 27.29 5.63 6.71
N ILE A 277 26.57 6.64 6.23
CA ILE A 277 26.68 8.03 6.71
C ILE A 277 26.21 8.16 8.16
N GLU A 278 25.08 7.56 8.48
CA GLU A 278 24.48 7.55 9.81
C GLU A 278 23.91 6.16 10.13
N PRO A 279 24.70 5.29 10.79
CA PRO A 279 24.27 3.94 11.14
C PRO A 279 23.02 3.89 12.04
N ARG A 280 22.67 4.98 12.71
CA ARG A 280 21.43 5.07 13.51
C ARG A 280 20.18 5.32 12.67
N HIS A 281 20.29 5.63 11.37
CA HIS A 281 19.15 5.82 10.48
C HIS A 281 18.69 4.47 9.91
N PRO A 282 17.53 3.93 10.33
CA PRO A 282 17.01 2.71 9.76
C PRO A 282 16.56 2.94 8.31
N GLN A 283 16.89 1.98 7.45
CA GLN A 283 16.37 1.90 6.09
C GLN A 283 15.59 0.60 5.94
N TYR A 284 14.31 0.69 5.61
CA TYR A 284 13.45 -0.47 5.40
C TYR A 284 13.40 -0.83 3.92
N GLN A 285 14.05 -1.93 3.52
CA GLN A 285 14.01 -2.43 2.14
C GLN A 285 12.58 -2.83 1.76
N ILE A 286 12.18 -2.50 0.53
CA ILE A 286 10.87 -2.84 -0.02
C ILE A 286 10.82 -2.88 -1.55
N ARG A 287 10.43 -4.04 -2.08
CA ARG A 287 9.94 -4.25 -3.45
C ARG A 287 8.63 -5.00 -3.36
N ARG A 288 7.59 -4.27 -2.96
CA ARG A 288 6.26 -4.82 -2.63
C ARG A 288 5.72 -5.85 -3.63
N TRP A 289 6.01 -5.71 -4.91
CA TRP A 289 5.49 -6.58 -5.97
C TRP A 289 6.39 -7.76 -6.38
N ASP A 290 7.60 -7.87 -5.82
CA ASP A 290 8.44 -9.04 -6.10
C ASP A 290 7.76 -10.29 -5.50
N GLU A 291 7.85 -11.42 -6.20
CA GLU A 291 7.36 -12.69 -5.65
C GLU A 291 8.35 -13.33 -4.66
N SER A 292 9.61 -12.87 -4.69
CA SER A 292 10.71 -13.40 -3.90
C SER A 292 11.49 -12.23 -3.32
N HIS A 293 11.58 -12.17 -2.00
CA HIS A 293 12.26 -11.07 -1.28
C HIS A 293 13.67 -11.43 -0.83
N ALA A 294 14.17 -12.62 -1.17
CA ALA A 294 15.48 -13.11 -0.76
C ALA A 294 16.62 -12.10 -1.00
N ALA A 295 16.71 -11.50 -2.19
CA ALA A 295 17.79 -10.55 -2.52
C ALA A 295 17.72 -9.26 -1.68
N GLU A 296 16.52 -8.79 -1.35
CA GLU A 296 16.33 -7.62 -0.49
C GLU A 296 16.68 -7.95 0.96
N ILE A 297 16.27 -9.13 1.45
CA ILE A 297 16.61 -9.62 2.79
C ILE A 297 18.13 -9.80 2.93
N GLU A 298 18.79 -10.33 1.90
CA GLU A 298 20.25 -10.45 1.85
C GLU A 298 20.93 -9.08 1.96
N SER A 299 20.46 -8.09 1.17
CA SER A 299 20.98 -6.72 1.23
C SER A 299 20.72 -6.09 2.60
N ALA A 300 19.52 -6.27 3.16
CA ALA A 300 19.13 -5.73 4.45
C ALA A 300 20.00 -6.28 5.59
N PHE A 301 20.12 -7.61 5.65
CA PHE A 301 20.90 -8.28 6.68
C PHE A 301 22.40 -7.95 6.58
N PHE A 302 22.95 -7.97 5.36
CA PHE A 302 24.36 -7.64 5.13
C PHE A 302 24.71 -6.22 5.58
N ASN A 303 23.79 -5.26 5.39
CA ASN A 303 23.92 -3.85 5.75
C ASN A 303 23.38 -3.48 7.14
N GLY A 304 22.89 -4.44 7.94
CA GLY A 304 22.30 -4.14 9.24
C GLY A 304 21.08 -3.21 9.16
N SER A 305 20.34 -3.24 8.04
CA SER A 305 19.12 -2.46 7.80
C SER A 305 17.87 -3.31 8.07
N GLY A 306 16.70 -2.75 7.78
CA GLY A 306 15.40 -3.37 8.02
C GLY A 306 14.64 -3.78 6.76
N MET A 307 13.46 -4.35 6.95
CA MET A 307 12.48 -4.67 5.90
C MET A 307 11.14 -3.98 6.20
N MET A 308 10.45 -3.57 5.13
CA MET A 308 9.01 -3.35 5.14
C MET A 308 8.33 -4.64 4.70
N VAL A 309 7.39 -5.16 5.49
CA VAL A 309 6.57 -6.31 5.14
C VAL A 309 5.21 -5.80 4.69
N TRP A 310 4.87 -6.03 3.43
CA TRP A 310 3.65 -5.53 2.81
C TRP A 310 3.06 -6.58 1.88
N GLU A 311 2.00 -7.27 2.33
CA GLU A 311 1.38 -8.38 1.58
C GLU A 311 0.07 -7.99 0.91
N ASN A 312 -0.79 -7.17 1.53
CA ASN A 312 -1.94 -6.59 0.83
C ASN A 312 -1.54 -5.27 0.18
N ILE A 313 -1.35 -5.24 -1.14
CA ILE A 313 -0.90 -4.04 -1.87
C ILE A 313 -2.09 -3.38 -2.53
N PHE A 314 -2.61 -2.34 -1.89
CA PHE A 314 -3.77 -1.56 -2.36
C PHE A 314 -4.99 -2.42 -2.71
N GLY A 315 -5.25 -3.50 -1.98
CA GLY A 315 -6.36 -4.41 -2.23
C GLY A 315 -6.05 -5.51 -3.26
N SER A 316 -4.76 -5.76 -3.52
CA SER A 316 -4.25 -6.91 -4.27
C SER A 316 -3.28 -7.68 -3.37
N TYR A 317 -3.63 -8.92 -3.01
CA TYR A 317 -2.82 -9.74 -2.12
C TYR A 317 -1.63 -10.39 -2.85
N ASN A 318 -0.41 -10.02 -2.46
CA ASN A 318 0.88 -10.54 -2.89
C ASN A 318 1.66 -11.11 -1.69
N PRO A 319 1.39 -12.37 -1.28
CA PRO A 319 2.02 -12.96 -0.10
C PRO A 319 3.50 -13.21 -0.33
N TRP A 320 4.29 -13.06 0.73
CA TRP A 320 5.69 -13.48 0.72
C TRP A 320 5.76 -15.01 0.61
N ARG A 321 6.85 -15.54 0.04
CA ARG A 321 7.08 -16.99 0.07
C ARG A 321 7.42 -17.41 1.50
N ALA A 322 6.99 -18.59 1.91
CA ALA A 322 7.34 -19.18 3.20
C ALA A 322 8.86 -19.17 3.46
N GLU A 323 9.67 -19.39 2.42
CA GLU A 323 11.12 -19.32 2.47
C GLU A 323 11.62 -17.92 2.84
N ASP A 324 11.03 -16.88 2.25
CA ASP A 324 11.39 -15.48 2.53
C ASP A 324 10.91 -15.04 3.91
N ARG A 325 9.71 -15.46 4.33
CA ARG A 325 9.21 -15.22 5.70
C ARG A 325 10.18 -15.80 6.73
N LEU A 326 10.57 -17.06 6.54
CA LEU A 326 11.52 -17.75 7.42
C LEU A 326 12.93 -17.14 7.35
N LEU A 327 13.40 -16.76 6.15
CA LEU A 327 14.69 -16.12 5.96
C LEU A 327 14.73 -14.79 6.71
N TRP A 328 13.70 -13.95 6.55
CA TRP A 328 13.60 -12.68 7.25
C TRP A 328 13.46 -12.88 8.76
N LYS A 329 12.62 -13.80 9.24
CA LYS A 329 12.52 -14.12 10.68
C LYS A 329 13.87 -14.48 11.28
N ASN A 330 14.68 -15.27 10.58
CA ASN A 330 16.02 -15.62 11.03
C ASN A 330 16.99 -14.42 11.04
N CYS A 331 16.86 -13.50 10.08
CA CYS A 331 17.63 -12.26 10.04
C CYS A 331 17.21 -11.27 11.14
N SER A 332 15.90 -11.03 11.27
CA SER A 332 15.31 -10.05 12.17
C SER A 332 15.63 -10.36 13.63
N GLU A 333 15.60 -11.63 14.05
CA GLU A 333 15.99 -12.03 15.40
C GLU A 333 17.44 -11.65 15.76
N ILE A 334 18.39 -11.78 14.82
CA ILE A 334 19.79 -11.39 15.03
C ILE A 334 19.90 -9.85 15.04
N LEU A 335 19.26 -9.17 14.07
CA LEU A 335 19.28 -7.71 13.97
C LEU A 335 18.71 -7.03 15.22
N LYS A 336 17.64 -7.58 15.79
CA LYS A 336 16.97 -7.09 17.02
C LYS A 336 17.74 -7.44 18.30
N ARG A 337 18.50 -8.54 18.33
CA ARG A 337 19.29 -8.93 19.52
C ARG A 337 20.53 -8.07 19.72
N PHE A 338 21.11 -7.57 18.63
CA PHE A 338 22.39 -6.83 18.62
C PHE A 338 22.27 -5.42 18.02
N PRO A 339 21.31 -4.58 18.48
CA PRO A 339 21.07 -3.27 17.86
C PRO A 339 22.28 -2.34 18.00
N GLU A 340 23.04 -2.47 19.09
CA GLU A 340 24.24 -1.68 19.37
C GLU A 340 25.32 -1.81 18.30
N HIS A 341 25.54 -3.04 17.80
CA HIS A 341 26.51 -3.29 16.75
C HIS A 341 26.09 -2.61 15.44
N PHE A 342 24.80 -2.70 15.09
CA PHE A 342 24.27 -2.16 13.83
C PHE A 342 24.05 -0.64 13.82
N ARG A 343 24.11 0.03 14.98
CA ARG A 343 24.12 1.49 15.11
C ARG A 343 25.51 2.09 15.29
N SER A 344 26.55 1.25 15.33
CA SER A 344 27.92 1.69 15.58
C SER A 344 28.56 2.38 14.38
N LYS A 345 29.28 3.47 14.66
CA LYS A 345 30.12 4.18 13.67
C LYS A 345 31.43 3.44 13.37
N GLU A 346 31.75 2.42 14.18
CA GLU A 346 32.92 1.54 13.99
C GLU A 346 32.65 0.37 13.03
N TRP A 347 31.57 0.46 12.24
CA TRP A 347 31.32 -0.43 11.12
C TRP A 347 32.52 -0.41 10.14
N GLU A 348 33.07 -1.59 9.89
CA GLU A 348 34.12 -1.85 8.92
C GLU A 348 33.59 -2.79 7.82
N PRO A 349 33.27 -2.26 6.63
CA PRO A 349 32.73 -3.06 5.56
C PRO A 349 33.80 -3.88 4.82
N PHE A 350 33.36 -4.95 4.16
CA PHE A 350 34.18 -5.87 3.34
C PHE A 350 35.49 -6.26 4.03
N ILE A 351 35.43 -6.78 5.26
CA ILE A 351 36.63 -7.35 5.90
C ILE A 351 37.17 -8.52 5.07
N PRO A 352 38.48 -8.77 5.05
CA PRO A 352 39.05 -9.87 4.27
C PRO A 352 38.47 -11.23 4.66
N THR A 353 38.18 -12.05 3.66
CA THR A 353 37.69 -13.43 3.80
C THR A 353 38.66 -14.40 3.16
N LEU A 354 38.59 -15.68 3.55
CA LEU A 354 39.44 -16.74 2.99
C LEU A 354 38.84 -17.37 1.72
N GLN A 355 37.64 -16.95 1.32
CA GLN A 355 36.85 -17.54 0.24
C GLN A 355 36.44 -16.43 -0.74
N SER A 356 36.69 -16.63 -2.04
CA SER A 356 36.59 -15.57 -3.05
C SER A 356 35.19 -14.97 -3.22
N GLU A 357 34.14 -15.76 -3.02
CA GLU A 357 32.74 -15.34 -3.16
C GLU A 357 32.06 -15.09 -1.79
N LEU A 358 32.84 -15.04 -0.71
CA LEU A 358 32.35 -14.73 0.63
C LEU A 358 32.64 -13.27 0.96
N HIS A 359 31.59 -12.53 1.28
CA HIS A 359 31.66 -11.14 1.68
C HIS A 359 31.32 -11.01 3.16
N ALA A 360 32.00 -10.10 3.86
CA ALA A 360 31.85 -9.95 5.30
C ALA A 360 31.91 -8.49 5.74
N ASN A 361 31.06 -8.09 6.69
CA ASN A 361 31.14 -6.79 7.36
C ASN A 361 31.38 -6.99 8.85
N ALA A 362 32.28 -6.21 9.45
CA ALA A 362 32.48 -6.19 10.91
C ALA A 362 31.77 -4.99 11.55
N TRP A 363 30.88 -5.29 12.48
CA TRP A 363 30.11 -4.34 13.28
C TRP A 363 30.68 -4.34 14.69
N ARG A 364 31.44 -3.30 15.05
CA ARG A 364 32.17 -3.25 16.32
C ARG A 364 31.37 -2.46 17.36
N SER A 365 31.14 -3.06 18.51
CA SER A 365 30.69 -2.37 19.73
C SER A 365 31.92 -2.10 20.62
N ALA A 366 31.71 -1.64 21.86
CA ALA A 366 32.78 -1.31 22.81
C ALA A 366 33.75 -2.49 23.01
N ASN A 367 33.23 -3.70 23.27
CA ASN A 367 34.06 -4.86 23.63
C ASN A 367 33.87 -6.09 22.72
N SER A 368 32.84 -6.10 21.88
CA SER A 368 32.50 -7.23 21.00
C SER A 368 32.42 -6.83 19.52
N THR A 369 32.56 -7.79 18.62
CA THR A 369 32.43 -7.60 17.17
C THR A 369 31.46 -8.62 16.60
N LEU A 370 30.37 -8.13 16.01
CA LEU A 370 29.46 -8.95 15.22
C LEU A 370 29.91 -8.90 13.76
N ILE A 371 29.87 -10.03 13.07
CA ILE A 371 30.24 -10.12 11.66
C ILE A 371 29.02 -10.61 10.89
N THR A 372 28.59 -9.90 9.85
CA THR A 372 27.60 -10.40 8.90
C THR A 372 28.31 -10.99 7.69
N LEU A 373 27.81 -12.11 7.19
CA LEU A 373 28.39 -12.88 6.09
C LEU A 373 27.36 -13.07 4.98
N LEU A 374 27.79 -12.91 3.73
CA LEU A 374 27.01 -13.21 2.53
C LEU A 374 27.87 -14.00 1.55
N ASN A 375 27.44 -15.22 1.26
CA ASN A 375 28.09 -16.13 0.32
C ASN A 375 27.39 -16.06 -1.04
N LEU A 376 28.07 -15.52 -2.05
CA LEU A 376 27.59 -15.49 -3.42
C LEU A 376 27.90 -16.77 -4.21
N GLY A 377 28.78 -17.62 -3.67
CA GLY A 377 29.24 -18.85 -4.30
C GLY A 377 28.47 -20.09 -3.88
N LYS A 378 29.13 -21.25 -4.02
CA LYS A 378 28.58 -22.54 -3.59
C LYS A 378 28.53 -22.64 -2.06
N PRO A 379 27.60 -23.44 -1.49
CA PRO A 379 27.59 -23.71 -0.06
C PRO A 379 28.93 -24.23 0.45
N LEU A 380 29.40 -23.67 1.57
CA LEU A 380 30.65 -24.01 2.22
C LEU A 380 30.38 -24.85 3.47
N ARG A 381 31.25 -25.81 3.77
CA ARG A 381 31.07 -26.78 4.86
C ARG A 381 32.35 -26.88 5.69
N GLU A 382 32.23 -26.59 6.99
CA GLU A 382 33.31 -26.77 7.99
C GLU A 382 34.68 -26.30 7.52
N THR A 383 34.75 -25.16 6.82
CA THR A 383 35.98 -24.64 6.21
C THR A 383 36.32 -23.29 6.82
N PRO A 384 37.61 -22.94 6.98
CA PRO A 384 38.02 -21.60 7.40
C PRO A 384 37.40 -20.49 6.53
N LEU A 385 36.55 -19.67 7.14
CA LEU A 385 35.86 -18.57 6.44
C LEU A 385 36.59 -17.23 6.60
N LEU A 386 37.09 -16.96 7.81
CA LEU A 386 37.76 -15.72 8.19
C LEU A 386 39.09 -16.01 8.87
N GLU A 387 40.03 -15.07 8.72
CA GLU A 387 41.28 -15.03 9.49
C GLU A 387 41.36 -13.69 10.24
N LEU A 388 41.33 -13.73 11.56
CA LEU A 388 41.32 -12.56 12.43
C LEU A 388 42.61 -12.49 13.26
N GLU A 389 42.92 -11.30 13.78
CA GLU A 389 44.00 -11.16 14.76
C GLU A 389 43.62 -11.82 16.09
N THR A 390 44.54 -12.57 16.67
CA THR A 390 44.32 -13.21 17.97
C THR A 390 44.13 -12.16 19.05
N ARG A 391 43.03 -12.27 19.79
CA ARG A 391 42.74 -11.45 20.97
C ARG A 391 42.54 -12.38 22.17
N PRO A 392 43.42 -12.34 23.20
CA PRO A 392 43.27 -13.18 24.38
C PRO A 392 41.93 -12.96 25.05
N GLY A 393 41.32 -14.04 25.56
CA GLY A 393 40.06 -13.95 26.31
C GLY A 393 38.80 -13.78 25.45
N MET A 394 38.87 -13.94 24.13
CA MET A 394 37.68 -13.90 23.26
C MET A 394 37.10 -15.29 23.02
N ALA A 395 35.77 -15.36 22.91
CA ALA A 395 35.02 -16.49 22.39
C ALA A 395 34.33 -16.12 21.08
N TYR A 396 34.12 -17.12 20.23
CA TYR A 396 33.52 -16.96 18.91
C TYR A 396 32.27 -17.85 18.78
N PHE A 397 31.17 -17.25 18.34
CA PHE A 397 29.89 -17.93 18.14
C PHE A 397 29.40 -17.73 16.71
N ASP A 398 28.83 -18.77 16.13
CA ASP A 398 28.00 -18.71 14.94
C ASP A 398 26.55 -18.45 15.38
N LEU A 399 26.10 -17.20 15.23
CA LEU A 399 24.75 -16.76 15.57
C LEU A 399 23.70 -17.22 14.56
N TRP A 400 24.13 -17.63 13.36
CA TRP A 400 23.20 -18.12 12.34
C TRP A 400 22.83 -19.58 12.61
N ASN A 401 23.84 -20.43 12.83
CA ASN A 401 23.67 -21.87 13.07
C ASN A 401 23.55 -22.24 14.57
N GLY A 402 23.80 -21.29 15.49
CA GLY A 402 23.65 -21.52 16.93
C GLY A 402 24.74 -22.41 17.53
N ALA A 403 26.01 -22.13 17.22
CA ALA A 403 27.13 -22.96 17.66
C ALA A 403 28.32 -22.12 18.16
N ARG A 404 29.10 -22.67 19.11
CA ARG A 404 30.43 -22.13 19.42
C ARG A 404 31.40 -22.52 18.32
N ILE A 405 32.10 -21.55 17.75
CA ILE A 405 33.14 -21.77 16.75
C ILE A 405 34.41 -22.23 17.49
N ARG A 406 35.05 -23.29 16.97
CA ARG A 406 36.37 -23.74 17.44
C ARG A 406 37.43 -23.12 16.55
N GLU A 407 38.09 -22.10 17.04
CA GLU A 407 39.12 -21.38 16.29
C GLU A 407 40.39 -22.22 16.07
N GLU A 408 40.97 -22.13 14.87
CA GLU A 408 42.30 -22.68 14.58
C GLU A 408 43.34 -21.62 14.90
N ASN A 409 44.07 -21.80 16.00
CA ASN A 409 45.04 -20.83 16.48
C ASN A 409 46.44 -21.07 15.88
N SER A 410 46.99 -20.06 15.23
CA SER A 410 48.35 -20.03 14.66
C SER A 410 49.27 -19.00 15.33
N GLY A 411 48.96 -18.65 16.59
CA GLY A 411 49.69 -17.66 17.39
C GLY A 411 49.11 -16.26 17.23
N LYS A 412 49.54 -15.52 16.20
CA LYS A 412 49.09 -14.12 15.95
C LYS A 412 47.75 -14.03 15.21
N ARG A 413 47.33 -15.12 14.57
CA ARG A 413 46.11 -15.19 13.78
C ARG A 413 45.29 -16.39 14.24
N ILE A 414 43.98 -16.21 14.22
CA ILE A 414 43.01 -17.29 14.37
C ILE A 414 42.21 -17.43 13.09
N ARG A 415 41.89 -18.67 12.72
CA ARG A 415 40.92 -18.95 11.66
C ARG A 415 39.62 -19.43 12.27
N LEU A 416 38.51 -19.07 11.63
CA LEU A 416 37.16 -19.43 12.06
C LEU A 416 36.53 -20.39 11.05
N PRO A 417 36.62 -21.71 11.26
CA PRO A 417 35.90 -22.69 10.45
C PRO A 417 34.40 -22.66 10.74
N ALA A 418 33.58 -22.70 9.69
CA ALA A 418 32.13 -22.83 9.81
C ALA A 418 31.48 -23.31 8.50
N SER A 419 30.18 -23.58 8.57
CA SER A 419 29.32 -23.88 7.44
C SER A 419 28.42 -22.70 7.09
N ILE A 420 28.36 -22.32 5.81
CA ILE A 420 27.49 -21.25 5.31
C ILE A 420 26.86 -21.64 3.98
N ASP A 421 25.54 -21.51 3.88
CA ASP A 421 24.82 -21.64 2.61
C ASP A 421 24.82 -20.31 1.87
N ARG A 422 24.08 -19.34 2.42
CA ARG A 422 23.86 -18.02 1.81
C ARG A 422 24.17 -16.89 2.76
N LEU A 423 23.49 -16.84 3.91
CA LEU A 423 23.73 -15.87 4.99
C LEU A 423 24.37 -16.53 6.19
N GLY A 424 25.16 -15.76 6.94
CA GLY A 424 25.76 -16.17 8.20
C GLY A 424 26.03 -14.97 9.11
N SER A 425 26.22 -15.22 10.39
CA SER A 425 26.66 -14.17 11.31
C SER A 425 27.46 -14.73 12.46
N PHE A 426 28.61 -14.12 12.75
CA PHE A 426 29.48 -14.49 13.87
C PHE A 426 29.48 -13.41 14.94
N LEU A 427 29.71 -13.81 16.19
CA LEU A 427 29.96 -12.93 17.31
C LEU A 427 31.32 -13.27 17.92
N ALA A 428 32.23 -12.28 17.96
CA ALA A 428 33.40 -12.30 18.79
C ALA A 428 33.11 -11.49 20.07
N VAL A 429 33.14 -12.14 21.23
CA VAL A 429 32.78 -11.55 22.52
C VAL A 429 33.79 -11.95 23.60
N PRO A 430 34.12 -11.08 24.57
CA PRO A 430 34.96 -11.48 25.70
C PRO A 430 34.31 -12.61 26.50
N VAL A 431 35.11 -13.55 27.02
CA VAL A 431 34.63 -14.70 27.78
C VAL A 431 33.87 -14.26 29.04
N GLU A 432 34.30 -13.16 29.64
CA GLU A 432 33.67 -12.52 30.79
C GLU A 432 32.31 -11.86 30.50
N GLU A 433 31.99 -11.57 29.24
CA GLU A 433 30.70 -10.99 28.82
C GLU A 433 29.70 -12.05 28.35
N ILE A 434 30.07 -13.33 28.41
CA ILE A 434 29.16 -14.43 28.08
C ILE A 434 28.20 -14.65 29.26
N ASP A 435 26.93 -14.32 29.05
CA ASP A 435 25.86 -14.55 30.02
C ASP A 435 24.89 -15.65 29.57
N GLU A 436 23.97 -16.02 30.48
CA GLU A 436 22.93 -17.02 30.18
C GLU A 436 22.01 -16.57 29.05
N SER A 437 21.77 -15.26 28.90
CA SER A 437 20.94 -14.70 27.82
C SER A 437 21.54 -14.96 26.44
N LEU A 438 22.85 -14.76 26.28
CA LEU A 438 23.56 -15.02 25.04
C LEU A 438 23.58 -16.52 24.73
N LEU A 439 23.86 -17.37 25.73
CA LEU A 439 23.86 -18.82 25.54
C LEU A 439 22.46 -19.34 25.16
N ALA A 440 21.41 -18.85 25.81
CA ALA A 440 20.03 -19.17 25.47
C ALA A 440 19.66 -18.70 24.06
N PHE A 441 20.16 -17.52 23.63
CA PHE A 441 19.98 -17.06 22.26
C PHE A 441 20.67 -17.99 21.26
N VAL A 442 21.94 -18.33 21.48
CA VAL A 442 22.70 -19.25 20.61
C VAL A 442 21.99 -20.61 20.51
N GLU A 443 21.49 -21.13 21.64
CA GLU A 443 20.70 -22.37 21.68
C GLU A 443 19.41 -22.25 20.86
N LYS A 444 18.61 -21.19 21.07
CA LYS A 444 17.42 -20.91 20.26
C LYS A 444 17.74 -20.88 18.77
N ARG A 445 18.87 -20.28 18.37
CA ARG A 445 19.29 -20.21 16.96
C ARG A 445 19.63 -21.57 16.37
N ARG A 446 20.13 -22.50 17.19
CA ARG A 446 20.41 -23.90 16.83
C ARG A 446 19.14 -24.69 16.54
N GLU A 447 18.12 -24.48 17.36
CA GLU A 447 16.81 -25.14 17.24
C GLU A 447 15.92 -24.52 16.15
N SER A 448 16.17 -23.26 15.80
CA SER A 448 15.38 -22.53 14.81
C SER A 448 15.48 -23.15 13.41
N PRO A 449 14.36 -23.36 12.70
CA PRO A 449 14.38 -23.89 11.34
C PRO A 449 15.08 -22.92 10.38
N LYS A 450 15.89 -23.47 9.47
CA LYS A 450 16.55 -22.73 8.37
C LYS A 450 15.97 -23.04 6.99
N LYS A 451 15.03 -23.99 6.94
CA LYS A 451 14.31 -24.41 5.73
C LYS A 451 12.86 -24.66 6.08
N VAL A 452 11.97 -24.32 5.15
CA VAL A 452 10.53 -24.54 5.28
C VAL A 452 10.23 -26.04 5.22
N GLN A 453 9.24 -26.50 5.98
CA GLN A 453 8.76 -27.88 5.95
C GLN A 453 7.48 -27.96 5.12
N GLY A 454 7.60 -28.38 3.86
CA GLY A 454 6.47 -28.59 2.97
C GLY A 454 5.85 -27.32 2.38
N PRO A 455 4.82 -27.46 1.53
CA PRO A 455 4.14 -26.32 0.92
C PRO A 455 3.30 -25.55 1.95
N ASP A 456 3.30 -24.22 1.86
CA ASP A 456 2.47 -23.35 2.68
C ASP A 456 1.24 -22.88 1.88
N PRO A 457 0.00 -23.15 2.34
CA PRO A 457 -1.21 -22.76 1.63
C PRO A 457 -1.39 -21.23 1.51
N ARG A 458 -0.66 -20.43 2.28
CA ARG A 458 -0.69 -18.96 2.21
C ARG A 458 0.18 -18.40 1.10
N ASN A 459 1.05 -19.21 0.50
CA ASN A 459 1.85 -18.79 -0.66
C ASN A 459 1.00 -18.62 -1.94
N PHE A 460 -0.31 -18.86 -1.86
CA PHE A 460 -1.22 -18.76 -2.99
C PHE A 460 -2.07 -17.49 -2.86
N SER A 461 -1.86 -16.54 -3.77
CA SER A 461 -2.85 -15.50 -4.05
C SER A 461 -4.06 -16.15 -4.73
N HIS A 462 -5.25 -15.94 -4.17
CA HIS A 462 -6.52 -16.44 -4.69
C HIS A 462 -7.32 -15.26 -5.26
N PRO A 463 -7.03 -14.76 -6.49
CA PRO A 463 -7.87 -13.71 -7.04
C PRO A 463 -9.29 -14.23 -7.20
N VAL A 464 -10.24 -13.48 -6.67
CA VAL A 464 -11.65 -13.78 -6.86
C VAL A 464 -12.10 -13.19 -8.18
N VAL A 465 -12.35 -14.08 -9.12
CA VAL A 465 -12.77 -13.75 -10.49
C VAL A 465 -14.27 -13.51 -10.55
N GLU A 466 -15.04 -14.40 -9.92
CA GLU A 466 -16.51 -14.37 -9.95
C GLU A 466 -17.08 -13.57 -8.77
N PRO A 467 -18.11 -12.74 -9.00
CA PRO A 467 -18.84 -12.10 -7.90
C PRO A 467 -19.60 -13.13 -7.07
N LYS A 468 -19.88 -12.80 -5.80
CA LYS A 468 -20.81 -13.55 -4.97
C LYS A 468 -22.17 -13.61 -5.69
N PRO A 469 -22.86 -14.76 -5.69
CA PRO A 469 -24.12 -14.91 -6.41
C PRO A 469 -25.16 -13.85 -5.99
N ALA A 470 -25.75 -13.16 -6.97
CA ALA A 470 -26.82 -12.22 -6.72
C ALA A 470 -28.02 -12.93 -6.08
N PRO A 471 -28.57 -12.42 -4.96
CA PRO A 471 -29.81 -12.93 -4.40
C PRO A 471 -30.93 -12.79 -5.44
N ARG A 472 -31.55 -13.91 -5.83
CA ARG A 472 -32.73 -13.87 -6.71
C ARG A 472 -33.91 -13.28 -5.92
N SER A 473 -34.61 -12.31 -6.50
CA SER A 473 -35.94 -11.95 -6.01
C SER A 473 -36.88 -13.14 -6.23
N LYS A 474 -37.86 -13.34 -5.34
CA LYS A 474 -38.95 -14.27 -5.66
C LYS A 474 -39.65 -13.70 -6.89
N PRO A 475 -39.81 -14.46 -7.99
CA PRO A 475 -40.60 -13.98 -9.12
C PRO A 475 -42.04 -13.85 -8.63
N ALA A 476 -42.45 -12.63 -8.28
CA ALA A 476 -43.84 -12.28 -8.50
C ALA A 476 -44.03 -12.38 -10.03
N GLN A 477 -45.15 -12.93 -10.49
CA GLN A 477 -45.52 -12.88 -11.91
C GLN A 477 -45.81 -11.42 -12.27
N ILE A 478 -44.75 -10.64 -12.46
CA ILE A 478 -44.79 -9.23 -12.80
C ILE A 478 -44.82 -9.21 -14.33
N ASN A 479 -46.04 -9.19 -14.88
CA ASN A 479 -46.26 -9.12 -16.33
C ASN A 479 -46.32 -7.67 -16.83
N SER A 480 -46.22 -6.70 -15.92
CA SER A 480 -46.25 -5.26 -16.20
C SER A 480 -45.23 -4.54 -15.29
N PRO A 481 -44.54 -3.48 -15.78
CA PRO A 481 -43.52 -2.81 -15.01
C PRO A 481 -44.03 -2.33 -13.64
N PRO A 482 -43.34 -2.65 -12.53
CA PRO A 482 -43.65 -2.07 -11.23
C PRO A 482 -43.58 -0.53 -11.28
N PRO A 483 -44.30 0.18 -10.38
CA PRO A 483 -44.22 1.63 -10.33
C PRO A 483 -42.77 2.14 -10.25
N GLY A 484 -42.41 3.05 -11.15
CA GLY A 484 -41.06 3.63 -11.25
C GLY A 484 -40.03 2.77 -11.99
N MET A 485 -40.43 1.65 -12.60
CA MET A 485 -39.55 0.80 -13.42
C MET A 485 -39.92 0.84 -14.90
N VAL A 486 -38.94 0.60 -15.76
CA VAL A 486 -39.07 0.44 -17.21
C VAL A 486 -38.63 -0.96 -17.63
N LEU A 487 -39.16 -1.44 -18.76
CA LEU A 487 -38.77 -2.73 -19.35
C LEU A 487 -37.45 -2.57 -20.13
N ALA A 488 -36.43 -3.32 -19.75
CA ALA A 488 -35.30 -3.63 -20.61
C ALA A 488 -35.65 -4.92 -21.39
N PRO A 489 -36.00 -4.84 -22.69
CA PRO A 489 -36.39 -6.01 -23.46
C PRO A 489 -35.18 -6.95 -23.59
N GLY A 490 -35.40 -8.27 -23.57
CA GLY A 490 -34.33 -9.22 -23.80
C GLY A 490 -33.71 -9.10 -25.20
N GLY A 491 -32.42 -9.39 -25.30
CA GLY A 491 -31.69 -9.37 -26.56
C GLY A 491 -30.18 -9.57 -26.42
N SER A 492 -29.51 -9.54 -27.55
CA SER A 492 -28.06 -9.72 -27.65
C SER A 492 -27.34 -8.39 -27.70
N PHE A 493 -26.28 -8.21 -26.91
CA PHE A 493 -25.39 -7.04 -27.01
C PHE A 493 -23.92 -7.42 -26.82
N ARG A 494 -23.01 -6.65 -27.42
CA ARG A 494 -21.57 -6.82 -27.18
C ARG A 494 -21.14 -5.99 -25.98
N MET A 495 -20.62 -6.65 -24.96
CA MET A 495 -20.16 -6.00 -23.74
C MET A 495 -18.64 -5.81 -23.76
N LYS A 496 -18.21 -4.56 -23.71
CA LYS A 496 -16.83 -4.17 -23.43
C LYS A 496 -16.76 -3.45 -22.10
N LEU A 497 -15.65 -3.62 -21.37
CA LEU A 497 -15.35 -2.91 -20.13
C LEU A 497 -14.00 -2.22 -20.22
N HIS A 498 -13.95 -0.98 -19.73
CA HIS A 498 -12.73 -0.20 -19.55
C HIS A 498 -12.50 0.01 -18.04
N HIS A 499 -11.30 -0.34 -17.58
CA HIS A 499 -10.87 -0.14 -16.20
C HIS A 499 -9.60 0.71 -16.17
N MET A 500 -9.65 1.86 -15.51
CA MET A 500 -8.45 2.64 -15.25
C MET A 500 -7.64 1.94 -14.14
N ARG A 501 -6.48 1.37 -14.49
CA ARG A 501 -5.59 0.73 -13.50
C ARG A 501 -4.96 1.81 -12.62
N ARG A 502 -4.99 1.60 -11.30
CA ARG A 502 -4.49 2.57 -10.31
C ARG A 502 -3.64 1.85 -9.26
N GLU A 503 -2.51 1.31 -9.69
CA GLU A 503 -1.65 0.35 -8.96
C GLU A 503 -2.32 -0.94 -8.52
N CYS A 504 -3.48 -0.86 -7.88
CA CYS A 504 -4.48 -1.91 -7.83
C CYS A 504 -5.12 -2.03 -9.21
N GLY A 505 -4.91 -3.17 -9.83
CA GLY A 505 -5.62 -3.49 -11.06
C GLY A 505 -7.02 -4.07 -10.79
N THR A 506 -7.56 -4.74 -11.79
CA THR A 506 -8.89 -5.38 -11.78
C THR A 506 -8.79 -6.89 -11.56
N TYR A 507 -9.93 -7.60 -11.62
CA TYR A 507 -9.98 -9.05 -11.52
C TYR A 507 -9.66 -9.74 -12.86
N PRO A 508 -8.93 -10.87 -12.88
CA PRO A 508 -8.66 -11.63 -14.11
C PRO A 508 -9.94 -12.10 -14.82
N ASP A 509 -9.86 -12.41 -16.12
CA ASP A 509 -10.97 -13.07 -16.83
C ASP A 509 -11.17 -14.52 -16.32
N PRO A 510 -12.42 -15.01 -16.25
CA PRO A 510 -12.69 -16.43 -15.97
C PRO A 510 -11.88 -17.35 -16.88
N GLY A 511 -11.11 -18.26 -16.27
CA GLY A 511 -10.24 -19.19 -17.00
C GLY A 511 -8.88 -18.63 -17.44
N SER A 512 -8.53 -17.39 -17.11
CA SER A 512 -7.20 -16.82 -17.38
C SER A 512 -6.09 -17.66 -16.71
N PRO A 513 -5.03 -18.06 -17.44
CA PRO A 513 -3.85 -18.70 -16.84
C PRO A 513 -3.22 -17.82 -15.77
N LYS A 514 -2.72 -18.44 -14.68
CA LYS A 514 -2.19 -17.73 -13.51
C LYS A 514 -1.03 -16.80 -13.84
N GLU A 515 -0.16 -17.21 -14.75
CA GLU A 515 0.96 -16.43 -15.26
C GLU A 515 0.53 -15.09 -15.91
N ASN A 516 -0.73 -14.99 -16.35
CA ASN A 516 -1.29 -13.76 -16.93
C ASN A 516 -2.01 -12.88 -15.91
N TRP A 517 -2.28 -13.35 -14.68
CA TRP A 517 -2.99 -12.55 -13.66
C TRP A 517 -2.29 -11.25 -13.33
N LYS A 518 -0.95 -11.24 -13.43
CA LYS A 518 -0.12 -10.04 -13.27
C LYS A 518 -0.54 -8.89 -14.19
N LYS A 519 -1.09 -9.15 -15.38
CA LYS A 519 -1.57 -8.10 -16.29
C LYS A 519 -2.80 -7.37 -15.75
N PHE A 520 -3.57 -8.06 -14.92
CA PHE A 520 -4.83 -7.56 -14.38
C PHE A 520 -4.68 -6.97 -13.00
N LEU A 521 -3.87 -7.59 -12.12
CA LEU A 521 -3.90 -7.32 -10.68
C LEU A 521 -3.02 -6.16 -10.22
N TRP A 522 -2.01 -5.78 -10.99
CA TRP A 522 -1.04 -4.75 -10.59
C TRP A 522 -0.47 -3.97 -11.78
N GLY A 523 0.02 -2.77 -11.49
CA GLY A 523 0.67 -1.87 -12.43
C GLY A 523 1.15 -0.59 -11.73
N SER A 524 1.38 0.47 -12.50
CA SER A 524 1.59 1.82 -11.97
C SER A 524 0.26 2.60 -11.95
N PRO A 525 0.15 3.73 -11.24
CA PRO A 525 -1.12 4.45 -11.22
C PRO A 525 -1.38 5.16 -12.55
N HIS A 526 -2.60 4.98 -13.08
CA HIS A 526 -3.07 5.54 -14.35
C HIS A 526 -2.16 5.23 -15.53
N ASP A 527 -1.50 4.07 -15.48
CA ASP A 527 -0.56 3.64 -16.52
C ASP A 527 -1.25 3.04 -17.75
N GLU A 528 -2.41 2.39 -17.54
CA GLU A 528 -3.13 1.67 -18.58
C GLU A 528 -4.64 1.67 -18.32
N ILE A 529 -5.41 1.83 -19.40
CA ILE A 529 -6.83 1.46 -19.42
C ILE A 529 -6.89 -0.01 -19.83
N LEU A 530 -7.28 -0.87 -18.89
CA LEU A 530 -7.50 -2.29 -19.18
C LEU A 530 -8.83 -2.44 -19.93
N GLU A 531 -8.75 -2.90 -21.17
CA GLU A 531 -9.92 -3.23 -21.97
C GLU A 531 -10.25 -4.72 -21.84
N ARG A 532 -11.52 -5.04 -21.62
CA ARG A 532 -12.06 -6.40 -21.59
C ARG A 532 -13.22 -6.52 -22.54
N ASP A 533 -13.21 -7.54 -23.39
CA ASP A 533 -14.29 -7.82 -24.35
C ASP A 533 -14.93 -9.15 -23.99
N PHE A 534 -16.16 -9.10 -23.49
CA PHE A 534 -16.95 -10.28 -23.13
C PHE A 534 -17.62 -10.92 -24.35
N GLY A 535 -17.42 -10.35 -25.54
CA GLY A 535 -18.13 -10.76 -26.75
C GLY A 535 -19.61 -10.41 -26.67
N THR A 536 -20.42 -11.14 -27.45
CA THR A 536 -21.87 -10.99 -27.47
C THR A 536 -22.48 -11.81 -26.34
N LEU A 537 -23.26 -11.14 -25.49
CA LEU A 537 -24.00 -11.73 -24.38
C LEU A 537 -25.50 -11.70 -24.67
N GLU A 538 -26.20 -12.76 -24.28
CA GLU A 538 -27.66 -12.83 -24.29
C GLU A 538 -28.20 -12.36 -22.94
N VAL A 539 -29.10 -11.39 -22.95
CA VAL A 539 -29.72 -10.84 -21.75
C VAL A 539 -31.22 -11.12 -21.82
N GLN A 540 -31.78 -11.68 -20.75
CA GLN A 540 -33.22 -11.89 -20.63
C GLN A 540 -33.94 -10.55 -20.38
N SER A 541 -35.25 -10.49 -20.63
CA SER A 541 -36.04 -9.31 -20.27
C SER A 541 -36.07 -9.12 -18.75
N PHE A 542 -35.87 -7.90 -18.28
CA PHE A 542 -36.00 -7.53 -16.86
C PHE A 542 -36.60 -6.12 -16.73
N PHE A 543 -37.14 -5.82 -15.56
CA PHE A 543 -37.50 -4.45 -15.19
C PHE A 543 -36.34 -3.79 -14.46
N ILE A 544 -36.08 -2.53 -14.76
CA ILE A 544 -35.08 -1.70 -14.08
C ILE A 544 -35.71 -0.40 -13.63
N ASP A 545 -35.31 0.11 -12.46
CA ASP A 545 -35.75 1.43 -12.01
C ASP A 545 -35.37 2.50 -13.06
N GLU A 546 -36.35 3.34 -13.42
CA GLU A 546 -36.17 4.39 -14.43
C GLU A 546 -35.16 5.45 -13.98
N ALA A 547 -34.88 5.55 -12.68
CA ALA A 547 -34.01 6.53 -12.05
C ALA A 547 -33.36 5.92 -10.79
N GLU A 548 -32.37 6.59 -10.20
CA GLU A 548 -31.83 6.16 -8.90
C GLU A 548 -32.91 6.21 -7.82
N VAL A 549 -32.75 5.39 -6.77
CA VAL A 549 -33.66 5.41 -5.61
C VAL A 549 -33.62 6.78 -4.95
N SER A 550 -34.76 7.44 -4.80
CA SER A 550 -34.83 8.78 -4.21
C SER A 550 -34.83 8.76 -2.68
N ASN A 551 -34.54 9.90 -2.05
CA ASN A 551 -34.69 10.08 -0.61
C ASN A 551 -36.11 9.76 -0.13
N ALA A 552 -37.15 10.17 -0.87
CA ALA A 552 -38.54 9.88 -0.52
C ALA A 552 -38.88 8.38 -0.62
N GLU A 553 -38.33 7.69 -1.62
CA GLU A 553 -38.44 6.23 -1.74
C GLU A 553 -37.77 5.51 -0.57
N TYR A 554 -36.54 5.90 -0.24
CA TYR A 554 -35.80 5.34 0.88
C TYR A 554 -36.45 5.63 2.23
N LYS A 555 -37.07 6.81 2.41
CA LYS A 555 -37.82 7.14 3.62
C LYS A 555 -39.01 6.20 3.83
N ARG A 556 -39.73 5.85 2.77
CA ARG A 556 -40.82 4.84 2.86
C ARG A 556 -40.31 3.48 3.29
N PHE A 557 -39.12 3.09 2.82
CA PHE A 557 -38.45 1.88 3.29
C PHE A 557 -38.17 1.93 4.79
N LEU A 558 -37.56 3.01 5.29
CA LEU A 558 -37.26 3.15 6.71
C LEU A 558 -38.52 3.12 7.57
N ASP A 559 -39.57 3.83 7.14
CA ASP A 559 -40.85 3.90 7.87
C ASP A 559 -41.60 2.57 7.83
N GLY A 560 -41.54 1.86 6.71
CA GLY A 560 -42.26 0.59 6.51
C GLY A 560 -41.54 -0.65 7.07
N SER A 561 -40.22 -0.61 7.24
CA SER A 561 -39.41 -1.75 7.71
C SER A 561 -38.86 -1.58 9.13
N GLY A 562 -38.73 -0.34 9.62
CA GLY A 562 -37.99 -0.05 10.86
C GLY A 562 -36.48 -0.30 10.75
N TYR A 563 -35.93 -0.36 9.53
CA TYR A 563 -34.51 -0.67 9.31
C TYR A 563 -33.57 0.28 10.06
N ARG A 564 -32.55 -0.33 10.68
CA ARG A 564 -31.43 0.34 11.31
C ARG A 564 -30.15 -0.44 10.99
N PRO A 565 -29.08 0.22 10.49
CA PRO A 565 -27.82 -0.46 10.26
C PRO A 565 -27.14 -0.80 11.59
N LYS A 566 -26.26 -1.81 11.58
CA LYS A 566 -25.47 -2.19 12.76
C LYS A 566 -24.50 -1.09 13.20
N VAL A 567 -23.89 -0.41 12.23
CA VAL A 567 -23.00 0.73 12.42
C VAL A 567 -23.74 1.94 11.88
N GLU A 568 -23.96 2.98 12.69
CA GLU A 568 -24.71 4.17 12.29
C GLU A 568 -23.83 5.28 11.69
N THR A 569 -22.52 5.24 11.90
CA THR A 569 -21.59 6.26 11.40
C THR A 569 -21.79 6.47 9.89
N ASN A 570 -21.93 7.73 9.51
CA ASN A 570 -22.20 8.19 8.15
C ASN A 570 -23.49 7.65 7.49
N PHE A 571 -24.36 6.90 8.18
CA PHE A 571 -25.64 6.47 7.59
C PHE A 571 -26.55 7.66 7.33
N LEU A 572 -26.91 7.87 6.07
CA LEU A 572 -27.71 9.02 5.63
C LEU A 572 -27.21 10.34 6.23
N LYS A 573 -25.88 10.55 6.23
CA LYS A 573 -25.23 11.69 6.89
C LYS A 573 -25.80 13.06 6.48
N HIS A 574 -26.36 13.16 5.27
CA HIS A 574 -27.01 14.36 4.74
C HIS A 574 -28.38 14.63 5.36
N TRP A 575 -29.04 13.63 5.95
CA TRP A 575 -30.31 13.78 6.64
C TRP A 575 -30.09 14.30 8.05
N LYS A 576 -30.92 15.26 8.47
CA LYS A 576 -30.85 15.83 9.82
C LYS A 576 -31.95 15.22 10.67
N GLU A 577 -31.58 14.64 11.81
CA GLU A 577 -32.53 14.01 12.74
C GLU A 577 -33.42 12.94 12.05
N GLY A 578 -32.86 12.23 11.08
CA GLY A 578 -33.58 11.23 10.28
C GLY A 578 -34.62 11.79 9.31
N GLN A 579 -34.61 13.11 9.05
CA GLN A 579 -35.47 13.78 8.09
C GLN A 579 -34.70 14.12 6.81
N ILE A 580 -35.41 13.96 5.68
CA ILE A 580 -34.93 14.39 4.37
C ILE A 580 -34.71 15.92 4.41
N PRO A 581 -33.61 16.45 3.88
CA PRO A 581 -33.46 17.89 3.70
C PRO A 581 -34.62 18.48 2.88
N PRO A 582 -35.20 19.62 3.28
CA PRO A 582 -36.34 20.20 2.56
C PRO A 582 -36.03 20.48 1.08
N GLY A 583 -36.86 19.96 0.17
CA GLY A 583 -36.66 20.12 -1.27
C GLY A 583 -35.72 19.08 -1.90
N GLU A 584 -35.22 18.11 -1.13
CA GLU A 584 -34.37 17.02 -1.61
C GLU A 584 -35.10 15.66 -1.67
N GLU A 585 -36.43 15.65 -1.62
CA GLU A 585 -37.27 14.43 -1.65
C GLU A 585 -37.04 13.60 -2.91
N ASP A 586 -36.84 14.27 -4.05
CA ASP A 586 -36.61 13.66 -5.36
C ASP A 586 -35.13 13.52 -5.73
N PHE A 587 -34.20 13.79 -4.81
CA PHE A 587 -32.76 13.61 -5.02
C PHE A 587 -32.36 12.16 -4.70
N PRO A 588 -31.26 11.65 -5.29
CA PRO A 588 -30.80 10.28 -5.03
C PRO A 588 -30.47 10.11 -3.55
N VAL A 589 -30.83 8.95 -2.99
CA VAL A 589 -30.33 8.55 -1.68
C VAL A 589 -28.85 8.22 -1.81
N VAL A 590 -28.04 8.82 -0.93
CA VAL A 590 -26.59 8.61 -0.81
C VAL A 590 -26.26 8.31 0.65
N TYR A 591 -24.98 8.13 0.99
CA TYR A 591 -24.55 7.73 2.33
C TYR A 591 -25.18 6.39 2.78
N VAL A 592 -25.27 5.46 1.84
CA VAL A 592 -25.73 4.08 2.00
C VAL A 592 -24.63 3.14 1.53
N ASP A 593 -24.33 2.09 2.30
CA ASP A 593 -23.40 1.04 1.87
C ASP A 593 -24.11 -0.01 1.00
N LEU A 594 -23.35 -1.03 0.56
CA LEU A 594 -23.89 -2.11 -0.26
C LEU A 594 -24.98 -2.92 0.47
N GLU A 595 -24.88 -3.10 1.80
CA GLU A 595 -25.87 -3.84 2.58
C GLU A 595 -27.15 -3.03 2.82
N ASP A 596 -27.02 -1.72 3.02
CA ASP A 596 -28.13 -0.76 3.09
C ASP A 596 -28.94 -0.79 1.77
N ALA A 597 -28.25 -0.79 0.62
CA ALA A 597 -28.86 -0.86 -0.71
C ALA A 597 -29.53 -2.23 -0.98
N ARG A 598 -28.89 -3.33 -0.57
CA ARG A 598 -29.48 -4.68 -0.63
C ARG A 598 -30.71 -4.81 0.29
N ALA A 599 -30.69 -4.20 1.48
CA ALA A 599 -31.81 -4.23 2.42
C ALA A 599 -33.04 -3.51 1.85
N TYR A 600 -32.86 -2.32 1.28
CA TYR A 600 -33.92 -1.62 0.55
C TYR A 600 -34.46 -2.47 -0.59
N SER A 601 -33.56 -3.00 -1.43
CA SER A 601 -33.94 -3.76 -2.63
C SER A 601 -34.82 -4.96 -2.25
N ARG A 602 -34.43 -5.72 -1.23
CA ARG A 602 -35.23 -6.85 -0.71
C ARG A 602 -36.59 -6.41 -0.19
N TRP A 603 -36.66 -5.33 0.59
CA TRP A 603 -37.92 -4.81 1.11
C TRP A 603 -38.86 -4.36 -0.01
N ALA A 604 -38.31 -3.74 -1.05
CA ALA A 604 -39.06 -3.32 -2.23
C ALA A 604 -39.49 -4.48 -3.15
N GLY A 605 -39.10 -5.73 -2.85
CA GLY A 605 -39.35 -6.90 -3.71
C GLY A 605 -38.48 -6.93 -4.97
N LYS A 606 -37.34 -6.23 -4.95
CA LYS A 606 -36.39 -6.05 -6.06
C LYS A 606 -35.01 -6.65 -5.68
N ARG A 607 -34.02 -6.46 -6.54
CA ARG A 607 -32.59 -6.71 -6.26
C ARG A 607 -31.72 -5.62 -6.89
N LEU A 608 -30.43 -5.58 -6.56
CA LEU A 608 -29.48 -4.75 -7.29
C LEU A 608 -29.20 -5.35 -8.69
N PRO A 609 -28.92 -4.52 -9.70
CA PRO A 609 -28.52 -5.00 -11.03
C PRO A 609 -27.17 -5.70 -10.98
N THR A 610 -26.98 -6.70 -11.85
CA THR A 610 -25.65 -7.20 -12.20
C THR A 610 -24.90 -6.20 -13.09
N GLU A 611 -23.59 -6.37 -13.24
CA GLU A 611 -22.78 -5.51 -14.13
C GLU A 611 -23.27 -5.57 -15.59
N ILE A 612 -23.70 -6.75 -16.04
CA ILE A 612 -24.23 -7.00 -17.38
C ILE A 612 -25.55 -6.25 -17.58
N GLU A 613 -26.49 -6.41 -16.64
CA GLU A 613 -27.81 -5.76 -16.72
C GLU A 613 -27.70 -4.24 -16.70
N TRP A 614 -26.82 -3.71 -15.83
CA TRP A 614 -26.59 -2.28 -15.75
C TRP A 614 -26.04 -1.73 -17.07
N GLN A 615 -25.00 -2.38 -17.64
CA GLN A 615 -24.45 -1.93 -18.92
C GLN A 615 -25.46 -2.08 -20.05
N TYR A 616 -26.21 -3.18 -20.09
CA TYR A 616 -27.24 -3.40 -21.08
C TYR A 616 -28.31 -2.30 -21.04
N ALA A 617 -28.76 -1.91 -19.84
CA ALA A 617 -29.72 -0.83 -19.69
C ALA A 617 -29.18 0.54 -20.14
N ALA A 618 -27.87 0.77 -19.96
CA ALA A 618 -27.21 2.01 -20.37
C ALA A 618 -26.88 2.06 -21.87
N GLN A 619 -26.46 0.93 -22.44
CA GLN A 619 -25.92 0.82 -23.79
C GLN A 619 -26.98 0.39 -24.83
N GLY A 620 -27.91 -0.47 -24.45
CA GLY A 620 -28.78 -1.16 -25.41
C GLY A 620 -27.97 -2.03 -26.38
N THR A 621 -28.46 -2.19 -27.61
CA THR A 621 -27.89 -3.11 -28.61
C THR A 621 -27.09 -2.42 -29.72
N ASP A 622 -27.00 -1.08 -29.72
CA ASP A 622 -26.39 -0.30 -30.82
C ASP A 622 -24.93 0.09 -30.56
N GLY A 623 -24.37 -0.26 -29.41
CA GLY A 623 -22.95 -0.04 -29.09
C GLY A 623 -22.60 1.41 -28.76
N ARG A 624 -23.57 2.23 -28.35
CA ARG A 624 -23.33 3.60 -27.88
C ARG A 624 -22.34 3.66 -26.71
N GLU A 625 -21.58 4.76 -26.64
CA GLU A 625 -20.59 4.98 -25.58
C GLU A 625 -21.20 5.66 -24.34
N TRP A 626 -22.22 6.50 -24.55
CA TRP A 626 -22.95 7.22 -23.51
C TRP A 626 -24.43 6.82 -23.55
N PRO A 627 -25.18 6.94 -22.44
CA PRO A 627 -26.59 6.53 -22.40
C PRO A 627 -27.42 7.13 -23.56
N TRP A 628 -27.13 8.38 -23.92
CA TRP A 628 -27.81 9.14 -24.97
C TRP A 628 -27.20 9.00 -26.38
N GLY A 629 -26.05 8.34 -26.58
CA GLY A 629 -25.44 8.18 -27.90
C GLY A 629 -23.91 8.07 -27.93
N GLY A 630 -23.32 8.41 -29.09
CA GLY A 630 -21.89 8.17 -29.36
C GLY A 630 -20.92 9.27 -28.90
N GLU A 631 -21.39 10.45 -28.52
CA GLU A 631 -20.53 11.57 -28.09
C GLU A 631 -20.91 12.09 -26.71
N PHE A 632 -19.90 12.53 -25.95
CA PHE A 632 -20.10 13.15 -24.64
C PHE A 632 -20.83 14.49 -24.79
N ASP A 633 -21.90 14.67 -24.00
CA ASP A 633 -22.67 15.90 -23.95
C ASP A 633 -22.91 16.31 -22.48
N PRO A 634 -22.26 17.38 -21.99
CA PRO A 634 -22.39 17.81 -20.60
C PRO A 634 -23.77 18.37 -20.25
N THR A 635 -24.65 18.61 -21.24
CA THR A 635 -26.04 19.03 -21.00
C THR A 635 -26.97 17.86 -20.70
N LYS A 636 -26.50 16.62 -20.91
CA LYS A 636 -27.26 15.38 -20.77
C LYS A 636 -26.88 14.56 -19.52
N CYS A 637 -25.96 15.05 -18.71
CA CYS A 637 -25.55 14.42 -17.46
C CYS A 637 -25.25 15.48 -16.41
N ASN A 638 -25.30 15.07 -15.14
CA ASN A 638 -24.98 15.99 -14.05
C ASN A 638 -23.45 16.09 -13.84
N THR A 639 -22.92 17.29 -14.06
CA THR A 639 -21.52 17.70 -13.82
C THR A 639 -21.41 18.85 -12.80
N THR A 640 -22.50 19.18 -12.09
CA THR A 640 -22.68 20.48 -11.44
C THR A 640 -22.06 20.61 -10.03
N GLY A 641 -21.31 19.61 -9.57
CA GLY A 641 -20.70 19.60 -8.23
C GLY A 641 -21.65 19.27 -7.08
N ARG A 642 -22.93 19.01 -7.35
CA ARG A 642 -23.93 18.52 -6.38
C ARG A 642 -24.92 17.56 -7.05
N PRO A 643 -25.66 16.72 -6.32
CA PRO A 643 -26.67 15.85 -6.93
C PRO A 643 -27.82 16.66 -7.52
N MET A 644 -28.55 16.06 -8.46
CA MET A 644 -29.77 16.60 -9.08
C MET A 644 -30.96 15.66 -8.82
N PRO A 645 -32.21 16.14 -8.98
CA PRO A 645 -33.37 15.26 -8.91
C PRO A 645 -33.24 14.06 -9.88
N VAL A 646 -33.65 12.88 -9.43
CA VAL A 646 -33.41 11.60 -10.11
C VAL A 646 -34.10 11.50 -11.47
N ARG A 647 -35.14 12.30 -11.72
CA ARG A 647 -35.87 12.39 -13.02
C ARG A 647 -35.56 13.65 -13.83
N SER A 648 -34.48 14.36 -13.50
CA SER A 648 -34.02 15.51 -14.28
C SER A 648 -33.29 15.07 -15.56
N LEU A 649 -33.00 16.03 -16.45
CA LEU A 649 -32.27 15.83 -17.72
C LEU A 649 -32.87 14.71 -18.61
N PRO A 650 -34.15 14.81 -19.03
CA PRO A 650 -34.80 13.77 -19.83
C PRO A 650 -34.11 13.50 -21.19
N GLU A 651 -33.37 14.47 -21.73
CA GLU A 651 -32.56 14.33 -22.95
C GLU A 651 -31.34 13.42 -22.77
N GLY A 652 -30.96 13.14 -21.51
CA GLY A 652 -29.88 12.24 -21.13
C GLY A 652 -30.30 10.79 -20.90
N ARG A 653 -31.57 10.46 -21.11
CA ARG A 653 -32.08 9.10 -20.88
C ARG A 653 -31.42 8.07 -21.79
N GLY A 654 -31.15 6.90 -21.22
CA GLY A 654 -30.69 5.71 -21.93
C GLY A 654 -31.72 5.16 -22.93
N PRO A 655 -31.35 4.13 -23.73
CA PRO A 655 -32.21 3.56 -24.76
C PRO A 655 -33.55 3.01 -24.24
N PHE A 656 -33.58 2.55 -22.98
CA PHE A 656 -34.79 2.04 -22.33
C PHE A 656 -35.48 3.08 -21.44
N GLY A 657 -35.05 4.34 -21.50
CA GLY A 657 -35.66 5.43 -20.72
C GLY A 657 -35.12 5.59 -19.30
N CYS A 658 -33.97 5.02 -18.97
CA CYS A 658 -33.34 5.23 -17.66
C CYS A 658 -32.63 6.59 -17.59
N HIS A 659 -32.89 7.38 -16.54
CA HIS A 659 -32.19 8.62 -16.21
C HIS A 659 -30.83 8.34 -15.56
N HIS A 660 -29.89 9.28 -15.70
CA HIS A 660 -28.63 9.35 -14.95
C HIS A 660 -27.77 8.08 -14.91
N LEU A 661 -27.81 7.24 -15.96
CA LEU A 661 -26.83 6.14 -16.12
C LEU A 661 -25.40 6.63 -16.44
N SER A 662 -25.16 7.95 -16.36
CA SER A 662 -23.84 8.57 -16.41
C SER A 662 -23.86 9.88 -15.63
N GLY A 663 -22.96 10.04 -14.66
CA GLY A 663 -22.93 11.19 -13.76
C GLY A 663 -23.87 11.05 -12.57
N ASN A 664 -24.32 12.18 -12.02
CA ASN A 664 -25.15 12.26 -10.80
C ASN A 664 -24.53 11.51 -9.61
N VAL A 665 -24.86 10.24 -9.36
CA VAL A 665 -24.20 9.44 -8.31
C VAL A 665 -23.72 8.12 -8.88
N TRP A 666 -22.62 7.62 -8.32
CA TRP A 666 -22.19 6.25 -8.55
C TRP A 666 -23.26 5.29 -8.11
N GLU A 667 -23.39 4.17 -8.81
CA GLU A 667 -24.41 3.18 -8.49
C GLU A 667 -23.80 1.87 -7.98
N TRP A 668 -24.29 1.42 -6.82
CA TRP A 668 -24.04 0.07 -6.35
C TRP A 668 -24.63 -0.96 -7.32
N ILE A 669 -23.82 -1.96 -7.65
CA ILE A 669 -24.23 -3.14 -8.42
C ILE A 669 -23.87 -4.42 -7.68
N GLU A 670 -24.62 -5.50 -7.93
CA GLU A 670 -24.46 -6.79 -7.28
C GLU A 670 -23.21 -7.52 -7.81
N SER A 671 -22.05 -7.14 -7.28
CA SER A 671 -20.73 -7.45 -7.83
C SER A 671 -19.65 -7.69 -6.77
N GLU A 672 -20.06 -7.90 -5.52
CA GLU A 672 -19.15 -8.13 -4.41
C GLU A 672 -18.24 -9.33 -4.68
N ARG A 673 -16.94 -9.14 -4.48
CA ARG A 673 -15.88 -10.15 -4.53
C ARG A 673 -15.07 -10.06 -3.25
N ASP A 674 -14.52 -11.19 -2.83
CA ASP A 674 -13.87 -11.32 -1.52
C ASP A 674 -12.88 -12.48 -1.56
N ASP A 675 -11.58 -12.15 -1.61
CA ASP A 675 -10.49 -13.13 -1.69
C ASP A 675 -10.02 -13.65 -0.32
N GLY A 676 -10.74 -13.32 0.75
CA GLY A 676 -10.39 -13.67 2.13
C GLY A 676 -9.40 -12.69 2.78
N HIS A 677 -8.82 -11.77 2.01
CA HIS A 677 -7.97 -10.68 2.50
C HIS A 677 -8.59 -9.31 2.22
N THR A 678 -9.09 -9.12 1.00
CA THR A 678 -9.72 -7.90 0.49
C THR A 678 -11.09 -8.21 -0.09
N ALA A 679 -12.09 -7.43 0.35
CA ALA A 679 -13.40 -7.39 -0.29
C ALA A 679 -13.53 -6.13 -1.17
N PHE A 680 -14.18 -6.25 -2.31
CA PHE A 680 -14.47 -5.12 -3.18
C PHE A 680 -15.78 -5.32 -3.95
N ALA A 681 -16.37 -4.24 -4.41
CA ALA A 681 -17.46 -4.23 -5.37
C ALA A 681 -17.09 -3.34 -6.55
N ILE A 682 -17.91 -3.40 -7.59
CA ILE A 682 -17.81 -2.53 -8.76
C ILE A 682 -18.84 -1.42 -8.63
N LEU A 683 -18.43 -0.20 -8.98
CA LEU A 683 -19.32 0.95 -9.15
C LEU A 683 -19.43 1.34 -10.62
N ARG A 684 -20.60 1.86 -11.00
CA ARG A 684 -20.95 2.22 -12.39
C ARG A 684 -21.53 3.64 -12.48
N GLY A 685 -21.47 4.21 -13.68
CA GLY A 685 -22.08 5.52 -14.02
C GLY A 685 -21.18 6.74 -13.80
N GLY A 686 -20.26 6.70 -12.83
CA GLY A 686 -19.57 7.92 -12.40
C GLY A 686 -20.42 8.76 -11.45
N SER A 687 -20.03 10.00 -11.15
CA SER A 687 -20.83 10.89 -10.30
C SER A 687 -20.69 12.35 -10.70
N TYR A 688 -21.43 13.26 -10.05
CA TYR A 688 -21.28 14.70 -10.22
C TYR A 688 -19.93 15.24 -9.72
N TYR A 689 -19.19 14.44 -8.94
CA TYR A 689 -17.95 14.84 -8.26
C TYR A 689 -16.73 14.22 -8.94
N ARG A 690 -15.66 15.02 -9.02
CA ARG A 690 -14.33 14.59 -9.47
C ARG A 690 -13.27 15.37 -8.68
N ALA A 691 -12.46 14.65 -7.91
CA ALA A 691 -11.26 15.23 -7.33
C ALA A 691 -10.21 15.50 -8.43
N GLU A 692 -9.54 16.64 -8.37
CA GLU A 692 -8.53 17.07 -9.35
C GLU A 692 -7.20 17.40 -8.66
N GLY A 693 -6.10 17.47 -9.42
CA GLY A 693 -4.78 17.87 -8.91
C GLY A 693 -3.84 16.71 -8.57
N SER A 694 -4.34 15.49 -8.46
CA SER A 694 -3.52 14.28 -8.34
C SER A 694 -4.03 13.17 -9.25
N ILE A 695 -3.08 12.41 -9.77
CA ILE A 695 -3.34 11.18 -10.52
C ILE A 695 -3.74 10.03 -9.59
N TRP A 696 -3.63 10.13 -8.26
CA TRP A 696 -3.93 8.99 -7.37
C TRP A 696 -5.41 8.91 -6.97
N TYR A 697 -6.24 9.89 -7.34
CA TYR A 697 -7.67 9.84 -7.03
C TYR A 697 -8.41 8.73 -7.77
N THR A 698 -9.52 8.30 -7.17
CA THR A 698 -10.54 7.53 -7.89
C THR A 698 -11.08 8.36 -9.05
N PRO A 699 -11.15 7.80 -10.28
CA PRO A 699 -11.77 8.49 -11.39
C PRO A 699 -13.16 8.92 -10.97
N GLY A 700 -13.56 10.14 -11.31
CA GLY A 700 -14.86 10.71 -10.99
C GLY A 700 -15.43 11.45 -12.20
N GLY A 701 -16.52 12.18 -11.99
CA GLY A 701 -17.29 12.80 -13.06
C GLY A 701 -18.19 11.78 -13.77
N PRO A 702 -18.97 12.22 -14.78
CA PRO A 702 -19.71 11.31 -15.65
C PRO A 702 -18.76 10.43 -16.44
N LEU A 703 -19.06 9.13 -16.50
CA LEU A 703 -18.24 8.15 -17.21
C LEU A 703 -19.02 7.44 -18.32
N PRO A 704 -18.34 6.97 -19.37
CA PRO A 704 -18.94 6.12 -20.41
C PRO A 704 -19.60 4.87 -19.84
N VAL A 705 -20.58 4.33 -20.58
CA VAL A 705 -21.36 3.15 -20.15
C VAL A 705 -20.51 1.89 -19.98
N ASN A 706 -19.33 1.84 -20.60
CA ASN A 706 -18.39 0.72 -20.50
C ASN A 706 -17.33 0.90 -19.40
N THR A 707 -17.33 2.01 -18.66
CA THR A 707 -16.32 2.27 -17.62
C THR A 707 -16.80 1.81 -16.24
N HIS A 708 -15.89 1.28 -15.42
CA HIS A 708 -16.20 0.94 -14.03
C HIS A 708 -15.10 1.36 -13.05
N ALA A 709 -15.41 1.34 -11.76
CA ALA A 709 -14.43 1.52 -10.69
C ALA A 709 -14.44 0.31 -9.74
N LYS A 710 -13.25 -0.24 -9.47
CA LYS A 710 -13.04 -1.18 -8.35
C LYS A 710 -13.09 -0.37 -7.04
N PHE A 711 -14.05 -0.68 -6.20
CA PHE A 711 -14.27 -0.01 -4.92
C PHE A 711 -14.04 -1.00 -3.79
N LEU A 712 -12.97 -0.78 -3.02
CA LEU A 712 -12.65 -1.62 -1.86
C LEU A 712 -13.72 -1.41 -0.78
N LEU A 713 -14.26 -2.52 -0.27
CA LEU A 713 -15.23 -2.53 0.82
C LEU A 713 -14.44 -2.55 2.13
N MET A 714 -14.44 -1.43 2.84
CA MET A 714 -13.57 -1.16 3.98
C MET A 714 -14.30 -1.41 5.30
N ALA A 715 -15.31 -0.59 5.55
CA ALA A 715 -16.19 -0.64 6.71
C ALA A 715 -17.47 0.11 6.34
N PRO A 716 -18.65 -0.25 6.89
CA PRO A 716 -19.91 0.46 6.59
C PRO A 716 -19.82 1.98 6.73
N SER A 717 -19.11 2.47 7.76
CA SER A 717 -18.89 3.89 8.01
C SER A 717 -18.09 4.58 6.89
N LEU A 718 -17.12 3.88 6.33
CA LEU A 718 -16.32 4.37 5.23
C LEU A 718 -17.10 4.21 3.92
N ASP A 719 -17.67 3.04 3.63
CA ASP A 719 -18.32 2.67 2.37
C ASP A 719 -19.48 3.59 1.97
N ARG A 720 -20.14 4.21 2.95
CA ARG A 720 -21.16 5.25 2.77
C ARG A 720 -20.54 6.56 2.27
N CYS A 721 -20.67 6.81 0.98
CA CYS A 721 -20.20 8.06 0.34
C CYS A 721 -21.33 9.04 0.07
N SER A 722 -21.01 10.33 -0.03
CA SER A 722 -21.95 11.35 -0.51
C SER A 722 -22.26 11.25 -2.00
N THR A 723 -21.48 10.47 -2.74
CA THR A 723 -21.54 10.35 -4.21
C THR A 723 -21.97 8.97 -4.68
N VAL A 724 -22.32 8.05 -3.76
CA VAL A 724 -22.70 6.67 -4.09
C VAL A 724 -24.13 6.42 -3.63
N GLY A 725 -24.99 6.12 -4.60
CA GLY A 725 -26.37 5.66 -4.43
C GLY A 725 -26.58 4.33 -5.16
N PHE A 726 -27.81 4.05 -5.59
CA PHE A 726 -28.12 2.81 -6.30
C PHE A 726 -29.47 2.88 -7.02
N ARG A 727 -29.71 1.88 -7.89
CA ARG A 727 -31.00 1.57 -8.49
C ARG A 727 -31.27 0.08 -8.40
N CYS A 728 -32.52 -0.35 -8.59
CA CYS A 728 -32.89 -1.76 -8.52
C CYS A 728 -33.36 -2.34 -9.85
N VAL A 729 -33.39 -3.66 -9.94
CA VAL A 729 -34.02 -4.46 -11.00
C VAL A 729 -35.00 -5.48 -10.42
N ALA A 730 -35.89 -5.98 -11.26
CA ALA A 730 -36.82 -7.06 -10.97
C ALA A 730 -36.98 -7.98 -12.18
N GLU A 731 -37.23 -9.26 -11.94
CA GLU A 731 -37.46 -10.25 -12.99
C GLU A 731 -38.81 -10.03 -13.69
N VAL A 732 -38.88 -10.33 -14.99
CA VAL A 732 -40.14 -10.46 -15.72
C VAL A 732 -40.68 -11.88 -15.50
N GLY A 733 -41.98 -12.02 -15.24
CA GLY A 733 -42.61 -13.34 -15.11
C GLY A 733 -42.53 -14.15 -16.41
N GLU A 734 -42.34 -15.47 -16.31
CA GLU A 734 -42.37 -16.40 -17.46
C GLU A 734 -43.73 -16.44 -18.17
#